data_AF-A0A3D1DIN4-F1
#
_entry.id   AF-A0A3D1DIN4-F1
#
_cell.length_a   1.000
_cell.length_b   1.000
_cell.length_c   1.000
_cell.angle_alpha   90.00
_cell.angle_beta   90.00
_cell.angle_gamma   90.00
#
_symmetry.space_group_name_H-M   'P 1'
#
loop_
_entity.id
_entity.type
_entity.pdbx_description
1 polymer ?
#
loop_
_entity_poly.entity_id
_entity_poly.type
_entity_poly.pdbx_seq_one_letter_code
_entity_poly.pdbx_strand_id
1 'polypeptide(L)'
;MPNVSLKSFPHSVAALAVALALLGTEGTAGELAGTLAELDRSVDTADDYVTRVGVGHNAGSGVGYSEGFTTLEGLIPLIEDPERSLFFADLRMLLSNQATMGANLGIGHRVFDDDLGRTLGLFAWYDFRNTGNHQFHQLTLGFETLGEHLDFRSNVYIPNVSDRQKDLSNRFGAGHQMFVDRTEIAMTGIDMEAGGAVLNLDRLRTRGFGGGYYFTSPESDGIWGWRARAEISLANNIDLSVSVQEDDLFGTTVNIGAIFRYLQPLRRPGPGPEYPPVRSFRRPGDPVAHRDVRQRLAEPVPRFRNIVVHTDETIALASAGGSAINMLHISPAGTGDGSFASPYGTIAEALADPLADSSVIYASRGGTFTENVVLGTDTTVLSNGPTQQVTTQFGLQTLPLSGSSPTALPQIVGDVALADDSTLSGFQVTGTVSGNGVSNAVFTESRVHDAPGSAISLVASQATLSNLTIVDAGAAGIHLSDSDATVTGVTITGDAATAGTDGVLVDTDATSRTITLENLSVSDVTDAGVELNVNGTGTLTASISGSTTLAAAGNALDAETTTGSTGDLLLSVSSTSVSSSGAAGMRLDGSDGGGTLTITGFTGNGVTAAGTGGILADTVTFDSNPSTVAIESVDVEDLTISATGDGLQLLSPS
;
A
#
# COMPACT_ATOMS: atom_id res chain seq x y z
N MET A 1 44.41 29.93 5.86
CA MET A 1 44.42 28.45 5.89
C MET A 1 45.11 27.97 4.61
N PRO A 2 46.09 27.07 4.69
CA PRO A 2 47.07 26.88 3.63
C PRO A 2 46.49 26.11 2.43
N ASN A 3 46.99 26.48 1.25
CA ASN A 3 46.82 25.80 -0.04
C ASN A 3 47.12 24.30 0.08
N VAL A 4 46.10 23.45 -0.07
CA VAL A 4 46.28 22.06 -0.46
C VAL A 4 46.25 22.02 -1.98
N SER A 5 47.42 21.78 -2.57
CA SER A 5 47.63 21.64 -4.01
C SER A 5 46.87 20.41 -4.54
N LEU A 6 45.89 20.63 -5.42
CA LEU A 6 45.12 19.62 -6.17
C LEU A 6 45.95 18.78 -7.18
N LYS A 7 47.28 18.77 -7.08
CA LYS A 7 48.16 18.06 -8.02
C LYS A 7 48.34 16.55 -7.76
N SER A 8 47.66 15.97 -6.77
CA SER A 8 47.72 14.53 -6.45
C SER A 8 46.51 13.71 -6.91
N PHE A 9 45.55 14.29 -7.64
CA PHE A 9 44.26 13.64 -7.98
C PHE A 9 44.00 13.24 -9.46
N PRO A 10 44.97 13.11 -10.39
CA PRO A 10 44.63 12.79 -11.78
C PRO A 10 43.99 11.39 -11.96
N HIS A 11 44.39 10.39 -11.17
CA HIS A 11 43.91 9.01 -11.31
C HIS A 11 42.50 8.78 -10.74
N SER A 12 42.13 9.49 -9.69
CA SER A 12 40.78 9.47 -9.10
C SER A 12 39.71 10.03 -10.02
N VAL A 13 40.05 11.01 -10.87
CA VAL A 13 39.13 11.58 -11.87
C VAL A 13 38.92 10.61 -13.03
N ALA A 14 39.95 9.88 -13.44
CA ALA A 14 39.84 8.85 -14.49
C ALA A 14 39.09 7.60 -14.01
N ALA A 15 39.29 7.15 -12.76
CA ALA A 15 38.48 6.09 -12.16
C ALA A 15 37.00 6.49 -12.02
N LEU A 16 36.73 7.76 -11.70
CA LEU A 16 35.38 8.33 -11.67
C LEU A 16 34.77 8.42 -13.09
N ALA A 17 35.57 8.73 -14.12
CA ALA A 17 35.13 8.76 -15.51
C ALA A 17 34.79 7.35 -16.05
N VAL A 18 35.57 6.33 -15.68
CA VAL A 18 35.27 4.91 -15.98
C VAL A 18 34.00 4.47 -15.25
N ALA A 19 33.83 4.86 -13.97
CA ALA A 19 32.62 4.60 -13.21
C ALA A 19 31.38 5.28 -13.86
N LEU A 20 31.50 6.54 -14.29
CA LEU A 20 30.43 7.26 -15.02
C LEU A 20 30.12 6.62 -16.38
N ALA A 21 31.13 6.16 -17.11
CA ALA A 21 30.96 5.51 -18.42
C ALA A 21 30.38 4.09 -18.32
N LEU A 22 30.57 3.39 -17.19
CA LEU A 22 29.88 2.14 -16.87
C LEU A 22 28.44 2.37 -16.41
N LEU A 23 28.12 3.57 -15.89
CA LEU A 23 26.78 3.98 -15.47
C LEU A 23 25.94 4.55 -16.64
N GLY A 24 26.56 5.02 -17.72
CA GLY A 24 25.88 5.59 -18.89
C GLY A 24 26.16 4.80 -20.16
N THR A 25 25.12 4.26 -20.80
CA THR A 25 25.17 3.42 -22.01
C THR A 25 25.68 4.12 -23.28
N GLU A 26 26.35 5.27 -23.20
CA GLU A 26 26.70 6.10 -24.38
C GLU A 26 28.22 6.31 -24.62
N GLY A 27 29.10 5.72 -23.82
CA GLY A 27 30.55 5.80 -24.05
C GLY A 27 31.03 4.78 -25.09
N THR A 28 31.66 5.23 -26.19
CA THR A 28 32.26 4.30 -27.16
C THR A 28 33.44 3.54 -26.53
N ALA A 29 33.52 2.22 -26.77
CA ALA A 29 34.55 1.35 -26.19
C ALA A 29 36.01 1.80 -26.45
N GLY A 30 36.24 2.63 -27.47
CA GLY A 30 37.56 3.18 -27.81
C GLY A 30 38.06 4.27 -26.87
N GLU A 31 37.19 5.14 -26.36
CA GLU A 31 37.58 6.20 -25.39
C GLU A 31 37.85 5.60 -24.01
N LEU A 32 37.02 4.64 -23.58
CA LEU A 32 37.21 3.81 -22.38
C LEU A 32 38.54 3.05 -22.39
N ALA A 33 38.88 2.40 -23.50
CA ALA A 33 40.15 1.69 -23.63
C ALA A 33 41.37 2.63 -23.56
N GLY A 34 41.24 3.85 -24.09
CA GLY A 34 42.27 4.90 -23.99
C GLY A 34 42.48 5.39 -22.55
N THR A 35 41.40 5.65 -21.81
CA THR A 35 41.48 6.10 -20.40
C THR A 35 41.97 4.98 -19.48
N LEU A 36 41.55 3.74 -19.70
CA LEU A 36 42.03 2.56 -18.96
C LEU A 36 43.52 2.29 -19.21
N ALA A 37 44.00 2.49 -20.44
CA ALA A 37 45.42 2.37 -20.78
C ALA A 37 46.28 3.52 -20.20
N GLU A 38 45.70 4.71 -20.00
CA GLU A 38 46.35 5.83 -19.31
C GLU A 38 46.40 5.60 -17.78
N LEU A 39 45.38 4.96 -17.19
CA LEU A 39 45.36 4.57 -15.78
C LEU A 39 46.36 3.46 -15.42
N ASP A 40 46.64 2.56 -16.38
CA ASP A 40 47.60 1.46 -16.25
C ASP A 40 49.07 1.92 -16.36
N ARG A 41 49.33 3.13 -16.89
CA ARG A 41 50.69 3.67 -17.05
C ARG A 41 51.11 4.50 -15.84
N SER A 42 52.12 3.98 -15.14
CA SER A 42 53.09 4.71 -14.31
C SER A 42 52.80 4.92 -12.82
N VAL A 43 52.55 3.84 -12.08
CA VAL A 43 52.86 3.84 -10.64
C VAL A 43 53.87 2.74 -10.31
N ASP A 44 55.16 3.12 -10.25
CA ASP A 44 56.17 2.32 -9.55
C ASP A 44 55.82 2.35 -8.06
N THR A 45 55.08 1.34 -7.64
CA THR A 45 54.57 1.19 -6.28
C THR A 45 55.50 0.32 -5.44
N ALA A 46 56.67 -0.09 -5.94
CA ALA A 46 57.50 -1.21 -5.41
C ALA A 46 57.61 -1.16 -3.87
N ASP A 47 57.81 0.04 -3.34
CA ASP A 47 58.02 0.29 -1.92
C ASP A 47 56.88 1.06 -1.23
N ASP A 48 55.72 1.21 -1.89
CA ASP A 48 54.55 1.90 -1.33
C ASP A 48 53.61 0.91 -0.60
N TYR A 49 52.97 1.38 0.47
CA TYR A 49 51.76 0.76 0.97
C TYR A 49 50.63 1.04 -0.02
N VAL A 50 50.03 -0.02 -0.56
CA VAL A 50 48.98 0.06 -1.57
C VAL A 50 47.69 -0.58 -1.07
N THR A 51 46.57 -0.09 -1.56
CA THR A 51 45.25 -0.70 -1.41
C THR A 51 44.71 -1.04 -2.80
N ARG A 52 43.82 -2.02 -2.91
CA ARG A 52 43.16 -2.32 -4.18
C ARG A 52 41.78 -1.71 -4.19
N VAL A 53 41.50 -0.86 -5.16
CA VAL A 53 40.16 -0.31 -5.39
C VAL A 53 39.63 -0.87 -6.70
N GLY A 54 38.36 -1.22 -6.72
CA GLY A 54 37.70 -1.77 -7.90
C GLY A 54 36.35 -1.13 -8.15
N VAL A 55 36.00 -0.99 -9.43
CA VAL A 55 34.66 -0.65 -9.89
C VAL A 55 34.23 -1.69 -10.91
N GLY A 56 33.02 -2.21 -10.77
CA GLY A 56 32.51 -3.23 -11.67
C GLY A 56 31.01 -3.21 -11.77
N HIS A 57 30.49 -3.84 -12.81
CA HIS A 57 29.06 -3.99 -13.04
C HIS A 57 28.75 -5.47 -13.30
N ASN A 58 27.66 -5.95 -12.69
CA ASN A 58 27.11 -7.27 -12.94
C ASN A 58 25.75 -7.09 -13.61
N ALA A 59 25.62 -7.60 -14.83
CA ALA A 59 24.38 -7.58 -15.60
C ALA A 59 23.65 -8.93 -15.50
N GLY A 60 22.32 -8.90 -15.60
CA GLY A 60 21.45 -10.08 -15.45
C GLY A 60 20.99 -10.31 -14.01
N SER A 61 20.47 -11.49 -13.75
CA SER A 61 19.90 -11.90 -12.46
C SER A 61 20.79 -12.91 -11.73
N GLY A 62 20.50 -13.14 -10.46
CA GLY A 62 21.15 -14.16 -9.64
C GLY A 62 20.35 -14.47 -8.40
N VAL A 63 20.84 -15.40 -7.58
CA VAL A 63 20.21 -15.77 -6.32
C VAL A 63 20.04 -14.52 -5.44
N GLY A 64 18.78 -14.23 -5.09
CA GLY A 64 18.41 -13.07 -4.28
C GLY A 64 18.29 -11.75 -5.05
N TYR A 65 18.56 -11.64 -6.35
CA TYR A 65 18.38 -10.38 -7.08
C TYR A 65 17.96 -10.60 -8.55
N SER A 66 16.96 -9.84 -9.01
CA SER A 66 16.42 -9.96 -10.37
C SER A 66 17.10 -9.05 -11.39
N GLU A 67 17.87 -8.06 -10.95
CA GLU A 67 18.49 -7.06 -11.81
C GLU A 67 19.97 -6.84 -11.51
N GLY A 68 20.66 -6.25 -12.50
CA GLY A 68 22.07 -5.93 -12.40
C GLY A 68 22.39 -4.90 -11.31
N PHE A 69 23.66 -4.88 -10.89
CA PHE A 69 24.17 -3.94 -9.90
C PHE A 69 25.62 -3.55 -10.15
N THR A 70 25.93 -2.30 -9.84
CA THR A 70 27.29 -1.76 -9.82
C THR A 70 27.90 -1.97 -8.45
N THR A 71 29.17 -2.40 -8.42
CA THR A 71 29.96 -2.57 -7.20
C THR A 71 31.12 -1.58 -7.19
N LEU A 72 31.30 -0.90 -6.06
CA LEU A 72 32.55 -0.26 -5.69
C LEU A 72 33.19 -1.10 -4.57
N GLU A 73 34.43 -1.53 -4.74
CA GLU A 73 35.14 -2.36 -3.75
C GLU A 73 36.50 -1.78 -3.36
N GLY A 74 36.92 -2.06 -2.13
CA GLY A 74 38.20 -1.65 -1.57
C GLY A 74 38.79 -2.70 -0.65
N LEU A 75 39.92 -3.31 -1.03
CA LEU A 75 40.68 -4.23 -0.20
C LEU A 75 41.90 -3.54 0.40
N ILE A 76 41.99 -3.57 1.72
CA ILE A 76 42.97 -2.84 2.54
C ILE A 76 43.80 -3.85 3.35
N PRO A 77 45.09 -4.04 3.02
CA PRO A 77 46.03 -4.84 3.80
C PRO A 77 46.25 -4.27 5.20
N LEU A 78 45.85 -4.95 6.27
CA LEU A 78 46.04 -4.46 7.63
C LEU A 78 47.40 -4.89 8.19
N ILE A 79 47.73 -6.17 8.01
CA ILE A 79 49.00 -6.77 8.45
C ILE A 79 49.42 -7.78 7.40
N GLU A 80 50.69 -7.74 6.98
CA GLU A 80 51.26 -8.68 6.04
C GLU A 80 52.57 -9.25 6.58
N ASP A 81 52.70 -10.57 6.53
CA ASP A 81 53.98 -11.26 6.54
C ASP A 81 54.29 -11.66 5.09
N PRO A 82 55.27 -11.03 4.42
CA PRO A 82 55.51 -11.22 3.00
C PRO A 82 55.55 -12.68 2.61
N GLU A 83 54.80 -13.03 1.55
CA GLU A 83 54.71 -14.40 0.99
C GLU A 83 54.09 -15.45 1.92
N ARG A 84 53.74 -15.10 3.17
CA ARG A 84 53.23 -16.05 4.17
C ARG A 84 51.83 -15.75 4.65
N SER A 85 51.49 -14.51 4.99
CA SER A 85 50.15 -14.21 5.51
C SER A 85 49.68 -12.79 5.21
N LEU A 86 48.37 -12.64 5.10
CA LEU A 86 47.71 -11.36 4.89
C LEU A 86 46.45 -11.29 5.76
N PHE A 87 46.43 -10.34 6.70
CA PHE A 87 45.23 -9.87 7.36
C PHE A 87 44.74 -8.61 6.64
N PHE A 88 43.47 -8.56 6.25
CA PHE A 88 42.91 -7.50 5.43
C PHE A 88 41.50 -7.12 5.86
N ALA A 89 41.11 -5.88 5.53
CA ALA A 89 39.72 -5.43 5.48
C ALA A 89 39.26 -5.34 4.03
N ASP A 90 37.97 -5.57 3.78
CA ASP A 90 37.35 -5.47 2.46
C ASP A 90 36.00 -4.75 2.59
N LEU A 91 35.86 -3.61 1.94
CA LEU A 91 34.65 -2.79 1.91
C LEU A 91 34.04 -2.86 0.52
N ARG A 92 32.73 -3.08 0.44
CA ARG A 92 32.00 -3.03 -0.83
C ARG A 92 30.71 -2.23 -0.70
N MET A 93 30.40 -1.44 -1.72
CA MET A 93 29.11 -0.78 -1.91
C MET A 93 28.47 -1.34 -3.17
N LEU A 94 27.17 -1.64 -3.08
CA LEU A 94 26.36 -2.20 -4.15
C LEU A 94 25.25 -1.20 -4.49
N LEU A 95 25.08 -0.89 -5.77
CA LEU A 95 23.99 -0.04 -6.26
C LEU A 95 23.24 -0.80 -7.35
N SER A 96 22.00 -1.16 -7.09
CA SER A 96 21.15 -1.85 -8.07
C SER A 96 20.67 -0.89 -9.17
N ASN A 97 20.25 -1.46 -10.29
CA ASN A 97 19.63 -0.68 -11.38
C ASN A 97 18.29 -0.02 -10.98
N GLN A 98 17.68 -0.46 -9.88
CA GLN A 98 16.48 0.15 -9.25
C GLN A 98 16.84 1.24 -8.24
N ALA A 99 18.10 1.68 -8.19
CA ALA A 99 18.60 2.65 -7.22
C ALA A 99 18.50 2.22 -5.75
N THR A 100 18.45 0.92 -5.48
CA THR A 100 18.56 0.38 -4.11
C THR A 100 20.03 0.13 -3.75
N MET A 101 20.38 0.37 -2.49
CA MET A 101 21.76 0.28 -2.00
C MET A 101 21.99 -0.96 -1.12
N GLY A 102 23.18 -1.53 -1.26
CA GLY A 102 23.74 -2.52 -0.35
C GLY A 102 25.16 -2.16 0.06
N ALA A 103 25.62 -2.72 1.17
CA ALA A 103 26.99 -2.55 1.63
C ALA A 103 27.50 -3.83 2.28
N ASN A 104 28.80 -4.07 2.16
CA ASN A 104 29.47 -5.18 2.77
C ASN A 104 30.74 -4.72 3.48
N LEU A 105 30.92 -5.10 4.74
CA LEU A 105 32.08 -4.77 5.57
C LEU A 105 32.73 -6.06 6.05
N GLY A 106 33.92 -6.36 5.54
CA GLY A 106 34.60 -7.63 5.77
C GLY A 106 35.97 -7.49 6.41
N ILE A 107 36.36 -8.52 7.16
CA ILE A 107 37.73 -8.80 7.55
C ILE A 107 38.09 -10.23 7.17
N GLY A 108 39.36 -10.45 6.85
CA GLY A 108 39.85 -11.77 6.48
C GLY A 108 41.32 -11.96 6.82
N HIS A 109 41.68 -13.21 7.09
CA HIS A 109 43.07 -13.62 7.31
C HIS A 109 43.39 -14.80 6.42
N ARG A 110 44.48 -14.71 5.67
CA ARG A 110 45.00 -15.78 4.83
C ARG A 110 46.42 -16.14 5.22
N VAL A 111 46.71 -17.43 5.19
CA VAL A 111 48.05 -17.98 5.46
C VAL A 111 48.39 -18.94 4.33
N PHE A 112 49.55 -18.73 3.72
CA PHE A 112 50.17 -19.68 2.81
C PHE A 112 50.97 -20.70 3.62
N ASP A 113 50.71 -21.98 3.32
CA ASP A 113 51.36 -23.12 3.94
C ASP A 113 52.22 -23.83 2.88
N ASP A 114 53.55 -23.80 3.09
CA ASP A 114 54.54 -24.41 2.20
C ASP A 114 54.41 -25.93 2.10
N ASP A 115 54.09 -26.61 3.21
CA ASP A 115 54.03 -28.06 3.28
C ASP A 115 52.80 -28.60 2.52
N LEU A 116 51.69 -27.86 2.59
CA LEU A 116 50.46 -28.19 1.87
C LEU A 116 50.45 -27.65 0.43
N GLY A 117 51.27 -26.64 0.13
CA GLY A 117 51.23 -25.92 -1.14
C GLY A 117 49.89 -25.20 -1.35
N ARG A 118 49.30 -24.67 -0.27
CA ARG A 118 47.94 -24.08 -0.28
C ARG A 118 47.88 -22.79 0.54
N THR A 119 47.04 -21.86 0.10
CA THR A 119 46.61 -20.72 0.93
C THR A 119 45.30 -21.05 1.61
N LEU A 120 45.28 -20.99 2.94
CA LEU A 120 44.08 -21.15 3.76
C LEU A 120 43.56 -19.78 4.18
N GLY A 121 42.26 -19.56 4.10
CA GLY A 121 41.63 -18.29 4.46
C GLY A 121 40.41 -18.47 5.34
N LEU A 122 40.24 -17.56 6.29
CA LEU A 122 39.03 -17.37 7.09
C LEU A 122 38.59 -15.91 6.98
N PHE A 123 37.29 -15.69 6.85
CA PHE A 123 36.73 -14.35 6.70
C PHE A 123 35.37 -14.22 7.35
N ALA A 124 35.07 -12.99 7.79
CA ALA A 124 33.80 -12.60 8.38
C ALA A 124 33.33 -11.29 7.77
N TRP A 125 32.02 -11.17 7.53
CA TRP A 125 31.42 -10.00 6.89
C TRP A 125 30.13 -9.60 7.60
N TYR A 126 29.94 -8.29 7.69
CA TYR A 126 28.65 -7.69 7.95
C TYR A 126 28.08 -7.17 6.63
N ASP A 127 26.91 -7.67 6.27
CA ASP A 127 26.20 -7.33 5.05
C ASP A 127 24.96 -6.50 5.39
N PHE A 128 24.69 -5.50 4.56
CA PHE A 128 23.51 -4.65 4.58
C PHE A 128 22.88 -4.63 3.20
N ARG A 129 21.54 -4.73 3.16
CA ARG A 129 20.78 -4.61 1.92
C ARG A 129 19.48 -3.84 2.16
N ASN A 130 19.21 -2.88 1.29
CA ASN A 130 17.88 -2.28 1.14
C ASN A 130 17.17 -2.93 -0.06
N THR A 131 15.97 -3.48 0.14
CA THR A 131 15.13 -4.06 -0.93
C THR A 131 14.30 -3.00 -1.68
N GLY A 132 14.24 -1.77 -1.16
CA GLY A 132 13.30 -0.74 -1.56
C GLY A 132 12.14 -0.63 -0.57
N ASN A 133 11.77 -1.74 0.09
CA ASN A 133 10.74 -1.77 1.12
C ASN A 133 11.35 -1.78 2.52
N HIS A 134 12.30 -2.69 2.75
CA HIS A 134 12.92 -2.89 4.06
C HIS A 134 14.44 -2.99 3.98
N GLN A 135 15.06 -2.89 5.15
CA GLN A 135 16.48 -3.02 5.35
C GLN A 135 16.76 -4.33 6.08
N PHE A 136 17.77 -5.05 5.60
CA PHE A 136 18.21 -6.33 6.12
C PHE A 136 19.69 -6.31 6.46
N HIS A 137 20.03 -7.02 7.53
CA HIS A 137 21.39 -7.21 8.01
C HIS A 137 21.75 -8.69 8.10
N GLN A 138 22.99 -9.04 7.77
CA GLN A 138 23.45 -10.44 7.76
C GLN A 138 24.92 -10.54 8.16
N LEU A 139 25.26 -11.57 8.95
CA LEU A 139 26.62 -12.00 9.19
C LEU A 139 26.97 -13.11 8.19
N THR A 140 28.09 -12.97 7.49
CA THR A 140 28.62 -14.03 6.64
C THR A 140 29.96 -14.51 7.19
N LEU A 141 30.10 -15.82 7.39
CA LEU A 141 31.37 -16.45 7.74
C LEU A 141 31.81 -17.33 6.58
N GLY A 142 33.09 -17.39 6.28
CA GLY A 142 33.55 -18.35 5.30
C GLY A 142 35.00 -18.75 5.41
N PHE A 143 35.27 -19.80 4.66
CA PHE A 143 36.53 -20.52 4.62
C PHE A 143 36.90 -20.75 3.17
N GLU A 144 38.19 -20.64 2.87
CA GLU A 144 38.73 -21.00 1.58
C GLU A 144 40.05 -21.75 1.70
N THR A 145 40.29 -22.61 0.72
CA THR A 145 41.58 -23.27 0.52
C THR A 145 41.93 -23.21 -0.96
N LEU A 146 42.95 -22.41 -1.27
CA LEU A 146 43.36 -22.05 -2.61
C LEU A 146 44.62 -22.82 -2.96
N GLY A 147 44.56 -23.65 -3.99
CA GLY A 147 45.70 -24.44 -4.45
C GLY A 147 46.20 -23.98 -5.81
N GLU A 148 47.18 -24.71 -6.34
CA GLU A 148 47.68 -24.47 -7.69
C GLU A 148 46.65 -24.86 -8.75
N HIS A 149 46.03 -26.03 -8.58
CA HIS A 149 45.08 -26.62 -9.53
C HIS A 149 43.62 -26.56 -9.08
N LEU A 150 43.40 -26.67 -7.76
CA LEU A 150 42.05 -26.80 -7.19
C LEU A 150 41.87 -25.82 -6.03
N ASP A 151 40.78 -25.08 -6.12
CA ASP A 151 40.23 -24.22 -5.11
C ASP A 151 39.01 -24.87 -4.50
N PHE A 152 38.82 -24.63 -3.21
CA PHE A 152 37.56 -24.88 -2.53
C PHE A 152 37.21 -23.67 -1.66
N ARG A 153 35.93 -23.32 -1.64
CA ARG A 153 35.36 -22.23 -0.84
C ARG A 153 34.04 -22.66 -0.24
N SER A 154 33.76 -22.18 0.96
CA SER A 154 32.47 -22.36 1.63
C SER A 154 32.10 -21.11 2.41
N ASN A 155 30.83 -20.69 2.32
CA ASN A 155 30.32 -19.55 3.07
C ASN A 155 29.01 -19.91 3.76
N VAL A 156 28.79 -19.36 4.95
CA VAL A 156 27.55 -19.46 5.74
C VAL A 156 26.99 -18.07 5.94
N TYR A 157 25.70 -17.90 5.66
CA TYR A 157 24.97 -16.64 5.68
C TYR A 157 23.93 -16.69 6.81
N ILE A 158 24.00 -15.74 7.74
CA ILE A 158 23.18 -15.71 8.95
C ILE A 158 22.51 -14.34 9.06
N PRO A 159 21.25 -14.19 8.58
CA PRO A 159 20.47 -12.98 8.77
C PRO A 159 20.26 -12.66 10.25
N ASN A 160 20.17 -11.38 10.57
CA ASN A 160 19.83 -10.95 11.91
C ASN A 160 18.36 -11.30 12.22
N VAL A 161 18.11 -11.80 13.43
CA VAL A 161 16.81 -12.34 13.85
C VAL A 161 15.74 -11.24 13.91
N SER A 162 16.10 -10.01 14.30
CA SER A 162 15.14 -8.91 14.51
C SER A 162 14.54 -8.32 13.22
N ASP A 163 15.20 -8.54 12.09
CA ASP A 163 14.84 -8.00 10.79
C ASP A 163 14.80 -9.08 9.73
N ARG A 164 14.79 -10.36 10.13
CA ARG A 164 14.70 -11.50 9.23
C ARG A 164 13.42 -11.49 8.41
N GLN A 165 12.32 -11.05 9.00
CA GLN A 165 10.99 -11.01 8.38
C GLN A 165 10.39 -9.62 8.55
N LYS A 166 9.81 -9.10 7.47
CA LYS A 166 9.16 -7.79 7.43
C LYS A 166 7.89 -7.84 6.59
N ASP A 167 6.78 -7.41 7.16
CA ASP A 167 5.49 -7.38 6.47
C ASP A 167 5.47 -6.32 5.37
N LEU A 168 4.90 -6.66 4.23
CA LEU A 168 4.66 -5.78 3.11
C LEU A 168 3.17 -5.44 3.04
N SER A 169 2.87 -4.25 2.54
CA SER A 169 1.50 -3.88 2.20
C SER A 169 0.92 -4.81 1.12
N ASN A 170 -0.38 -5.04 1.18
CA ASN A 170 -1.12 -5.73 0.12
C ASN A 170 -0.87 -5.07 -1.24
N ARG A 171 -0.99 -5.85 -2.32
CA ARG A 171 -0.86 -5.32 -3.70
C ARG A 171 -1.85 -5.96 -4.65
N PHE A 172 -2.09 -5.29 -5.77
CA PHE A 172 -2.78 -5.89 -6.90
C PHE A 172 -1.79 -6.68 -7.77
N GLY A 173 -2.26 -7.81 -8.29
CA GLY A 173 -1.57 -8.62 -9.28
C GLY A 173 -1.56 -7.96 -10.66
N ALA A 174 -0.92 -8.63 -11.62
CA ALA A 174 -0.97 -8.21 -13.02
C ALA A 174 -2.34 -8.51 -13.67
N GLY A 175 -3.05 -9.51 -13.17
CA GLY A 175 -4.45 -9.80 -13.54
C GLY A 175 -5.43 -9.10 -12.60
N HIS A 176 -6.48 -9.83 -12.22
CA HIS A 176 -7.55 -9.35 -11.34
C HIS A 176 -7.32 -9.69 -9.86
N GLN A 177 -6.29 -10.47 -9.53
CA GLN A 177 -6.09 -10.95 -8.17
C GLN A 177 -5.52 -9.87 -7.24
N MET A 178 -5.92 -9.93 -5.98
CA MET A 178 -5.25 -9.23 -4.89
C MET A 178 -4.30 -10.19 -4.14
N PHE A 179 -3.12 -9.70 -3.76
CA PHE A 179 -2.16 -10.42 -2.92
C PHE A 179 -2.12 -9.83 -1.51
N VAL A 180 -2.20 -10.72 -0.53
CA VAL A 180 -2.24 -10.43 0.92
C VAL A 180 -1.22 -11.30 1.66
N ASP A 181 -1.06 -11.04 2.96
CA ASP A 181 -0.11 -11.74 3.84
C ASP A 181 1.31 -11.75 3.25
N ARG A 182 1.71 -10.57 2.77
CA ARG A 182 2.94 -10.41 2.00
C ARG A 182 4.09 -10.14 2.96
N THR A 183 5.20 -10.86 2.81
CA THR A 183 6.36 -10.68 3.69
C THR A 183 7.67 -10.80 2.92
N GLU A 184 8.66 -9.99 3.29
CA GLU A 184 10.06 -10.19 2.86
C GLU A 184 10.82 -10.95 3.92
N ILE A 185 11.47 -12.04 3.53
CA ILE A 185 12.18 -12.97 4.41
C ILE A 185 13.64 -13.10 3.96
N ALA A 186 14.57 -12.67 4.81
CA ALA A 186 16.00 -12.93 4.64
C ALA A 186 16.34 -14.38 5.04
N MET A 187 17.01 -15.09 4.14
CA MET A 187 17.23 -16.53 4.27
C MET A 187 18.60 -16.84 4.89
N THR A 188 18.61 -17.83 5.80
CA THR A 188 19.87 -18.41 6.28
C THR A 188 20.37 -19.40 5.23
N GLY A 189 21.66 -19.44 4.94
CA GLY A 189 22.14 -20.39 3.94
C GLY A 189 23.61 -20.74 4.01
N ILE A 190 23.99 -21.66 3.14
CA ILE A 190 25.35 -22.13 2.93
C ILE A 190 25.60 -22.28 1.44
N ASP A 191 26.78 -21.88 0.97
CA ASP A 191 27.26 -22.24 -0.37
C ASP A 191 28.63 -22.89 -0.30
N MET A 192 28.89 -23.80 -1.23
CA MET A 192 30.18 -24.43 -1.44
C MET A 192 30.51 -24.41 -2.93
N GLU A 193 31.73 -24.01 -3.27
CA GLU A 193 32.22 -23.95 -4.65
C GLU A 193 33.62 -24.54 -4.74
N ALA A 194 33.85 -25.37 -5.75
CA ALA A 194 35.16 -25.89 -6.10
C ALA A 194 35.48 -25.58 -7.56
N GLY A 195 36.75 -25.32 -7.87
CA GLY A 195 37.13 -24.98 -9.23
C GLY A 195 38.62 -24.82 -9.43
N GLY A 196 39.02 -24.61 -10.67
CA GLY A 196 40.43 -24.65 -11.06
C GLY A 196 40.71 -23.92 -12.36
N ALA A 197 41.98 -23.91 -12.73
CA ALA A 197 42.39 -23.38 -14.02
C ALA A 197 41.89 -24.28 -15.17
N VAL A 198 41.30 -23.67 -16.20
CA VAL A 198 40.81 -24.37 -17.41
C VAL A 198 41.81 -24.19 -18.54
N LEU A 199 42.22 -22.95 -18.81
CA LEU A 199 43.22 -22.56 -19.80
C LEU A 199 44.13 -21.46 -19.22
N ASN A 200 45.44 -21.59 -19.41
CA ASN A 200 46.43 -20.60 -19.00
C ASN A 200 47.33 -20.28 -20.20
N LEU A 201 47.20 -19.07 -20.75
CA LEU A 201 48.10 -18.50 -21.76
C LEU A 201 48.75 -17.24 -21.17
N ASP A 202 49.87 -16.78 -21.74
CA ASP A 202 50.75 -15.72 -21.18
C ASP A 202 50.03 -14.47 -20.62
N ARG A 203 48.89 -14.07 -21.19
CA ARG A 203 48.11 -12.90 -20.76
C ARG A 203 46.64 -13.19 -20.43
N LEU A 204 46.25 -14.46 -20.44
CA LEU A 204 44.88 -14.91 -20.26
C LEU A 204 44.83 -16.03 -19.22
N ARG A 205 44.20 -15.74 -18.08
CA ARG A 205 43.91 -16.74 -17.05
C ARG A 205 42.43 -17.05 -17.09
N THR A 206 42.07 -18.29 -17.39
CA THR A 206 40.68 -18.76 -17.37
C THR A 206 40.48 -19.78 -16.25
N ARG A 207 39.47 -19.55 -15.42
CA ARG A 207 39.09 -20.45 -14.33
C ARG A 207 37.63 -20.82 -14.43
N GLY A 208 37.35 -22.06 -14.05
CA GLY A 208 36.01 -22.62 -14.02
C GLY A 208 35.71 -23.11 -12.61
N PHE A 209 34.49 -22.87 -12.15
CA PHE A 209 34.01 -23.21 -10.83
C PHE A 209 32.63 -23.86 -10.92
N GLY A 210 32.39 -24.83 -10.05
CA GLY A 210 31.12 -25.53 -9.88
C GLY A 210 30.82 -25.71 -8.40
N GLY A 211 29.57 -25.54 -8.02
CA GLY A 211 29.18 -25.55 -6.62
C GLY A 211 27.69 -25.75 -6.42
N GLY A 212 27.32 -25.86 -5.15
CA GLY A 212 25.93 -25.95 -4.71
C GLY A 212 25.68 -25.01 -3.53
N TYR A 213 24.42 -24.66 -3.31
CA TYR A 213 23.98 -23.86 -2.19
C TYR A 213 22.65 -24.37 -1.64
N TYR A 214 22.41 -24.02 -0.39
CA TYR A 214 21.17 -24.30 0.33
C TYR A 214 20.75 -23.07 1.14
N PHE A 215 19.50 -22.64 1.00
CA PHE A 215 18.91 -21.53 1.76
C PHE A 215 17.60 -21.96 2.44
N THR A 216 17.29 -21.43 3.62
CA THR A 216 16.09 -21.79 4.38
C THR A 216 15.61 -20.66 5.32
N SER A 217 14.31 -20.65 5.61
CA SER A 217 13.70 -19.93 6.73
C SER A 217 12.70 -20.80 7.49
N PRO A 218 12.36 -20.49 8.76
CA PRO A 218 11.31 -21.20 9.48
C PRO A 218 9.94 -21.13 8.78
N GLU A 219 9.73 -20.10 7.97
CA GLU A 219 8.46 -19.78 7.31
C GLU A 219 8.43 -20.21 5.83
N SER A 220 9.54 -20.70 5.25
CA SER A 220 9.62 -21.11 3.85
C SER A 220 10.45 -22.39 3.70
N ASP A 221 10.05 -23.24 2.75
CA ASP A 221 10.77 -24.47 2.46
C ASP A 221 12.22 -24.22 2.06
N GLY A 222 13.09 -25.19 2.40
CA GLY A 222 14.50 -25.13 2.06
C GLY A 222 14.73 -25.25 0.55
N ILE A 223 15.57 -24.37 0.01
CA ILE A 223 15.86 -24.29 -1.42
C ILE A 223 17.26 -24.85 -1.66
N TRP A 224 17.37 -25.80 -2.59
CA TRP A 224 18.64 -26.31 -3.09
C TRP A 224 18.92 -25.77 -4.48
N GLY A 225 20.16 -25.40 -4.74
CA GLY A 225 20.55 -24.96 -6.07
C GLY A 225 22.00 -25.28 -6.41
N TRP A 226 22.33 -25.16 -7.69
CA TRP A 226 23.69 -25.31 -8.21
C TRP A 226 24.16 -24.05 -8.91
N ARG A 227 25.49 -23.87 -8.97
CA ARG A 227 26.15 -22.77 -9.67
C ARG A 227 27.31 -23.28 -10.50
N ALA A 228 27.39 -22.82 -11.75
CA ALA A 228 28.58 -22.89 -12.56
C ALA A 228 29.07 -21.48 -12.90
N ARG A 229 30.38 -21.23 -12.80
CA ARG A 229 30.97 -19.91 -13.05
C ARG A 229 32.28 -20.04 -13.82
N ALA A 230 32.45 -19.20 -14.83
CA ALA A 230 33.71 -19.01 -15.54
C ALA A 230 34.24 -17.60 -15.26
N GLU A 231 35.55 -17.48 -15.12
CA GLU A 231 36.24 -16.22 -14.87
C GLU A 231 37.44 -16.09 -15.82
N ILE A 232 37.60 -14.89 -16.37
CA ILE A 232 38.68 -14.53 -17.28
C ILE A 232 39.36 -13.28 -16.71
N SER A 233 40.62 -13.43 -16.31
CA SER A 233 41.45 -12.29 -15.91
C SER A 233 42.24 -11.79 -17.12
N LEU A 234 41.98 -10.55 -17.53
CA LEU A 234 42.70 -9.83 -18.58
C LEU A 234 43.63 -8.80 -17.93
N ALA A 235 44.90 -8.82 -18.33
CA ALA A 235 45.87 -7.78 -17.97
C ALA A 235 45.92 -7.39 -16.48
N ASN A 236 45.90 -8.35 -15.54
CA ASN A 236 46.00 -8.16 -14.06
C ASN A 236 45.01 -7.16 -13.39
N ASN A 237 44.22 -6.40 -14.15
CA ASN A 237 43.40 -5.29 -13.68
C ASN A 237 41.95 -5.37 -14.18
N ILE A 238 41.62 -6.27 -15.12
CA ILE A 238 40.25 -6.51 -15.59
C ILE A 238 39.89 -7.96 -15.34
N ASP A 239 38.78 -8.20 -14.65
CA ASP A 239 38.20 -9.54 -14.52
C ASP A 239 36.81 -9.54 -15.13
N LEU A 240 36.60 -10.51 -16.03
CA LEU A 240 35.31 -10.82 -16.62
C LEU A 240 34.80 -12.13 -16.03
N SER A 241 33.51 -12.23 -15.78
CA SER A 241 32.90 -13.44 -15.23
C SER A 241 31.54 -13.70 -15.85
N VAL A 242 31.21 -14.98 -16.00
CA VAL A 242 29.88 -15.45 -16.39
C VAL A 242 29.49 -16.54 -15.41
N SER A 243 28.28 -16.48 -14.89
CA SER A 243 27.73 -17.54 -14.05
C SER A 243 26.30 -17.90 -14.45
N VAL A 244 25.98 -19.19 -14.30
CA VAL A 244 24.65 -19.76 -14.48
C VAL A 244 24.30 -20.51 -13.22
N GLN A 245 23.08 -20.31 -12.73
CA GLN A 245 22.55 -20.92 -11.52
C GLN A 245 21.11 -21.37 -11.76
N GLU A 246 20.70 -22.41 -11.06
CA GLU A 246 19.32 -22.91 -11.04
C GLU A 246 18.95 -23.29 -9.61
N ASP A 247 17.75 -22.90 -9.20
CA ASP A 247 17.07 -23.34 -8.00
C ASP A 247 15.55 -23.20 -8.14
N ASP A 248 14.79 -23.84 -7.26
CA ASP A 248 13.32 -23.89 -7.34
C ASP A 248 12.63 -22.55 -7.02
N LEU A 249 13.33 -21.59 -6.40
CA LEU A 249 12.75 -20.28 -6.05
C LEU A 249 13.04 -19.21 -7.10
N PHE A 250 14.32 -19.04 -7.48
CA PHE A 250 14.76 -18.00 -8.41
C PHE A 250 14.83 -18.49 -9.86
N GLY A 251 14.68 -19.80 -10.11
CA GLY A 251 14.76 -20.41 -11.43
C GLY A 251 16.14 -20.27 -12.07
N THR A 252 16.19 -20.32 -13.40
CA THR A 252 17.46 -20.18 -14.14
C THR A 252 17.90 -18.72 -14.15
N THR A 253 19.02 -18.44 -13.51
CA THR A 253 19.61 -17.10 -13.50
C THR A 253 20.97 -17.10 -14.20
N VAL A 254 21.21 -16.04 -14.97
CA VAL A 254 22.47 -15.82 -15.71
C VAL A 254 23.00 -14.45 -15.35
N ASN A 255 24.27 -14.42 -14.93
CA ASN A 255 24.95 -13.20 -14.54
C ASN A 255 26.26 -13.03 -15.31
N ILE A 256 26.50 -11.82 -15.81
CA ILE A 256 27.73 -11.43 -16.50
C ILE A 256 28.34 -10.25 -15.76
N GLY A 257 29.52 -10.46 -15.19
CA GLY A 257 30.24 -9.44 -14.41
C GLY A 257 31.50 -8.96 -15.11
N ALA A 258 31.75 -7.66 -15.08
CA ALA A 258 33.03 -7.06 -15.44
C ALA A 258 33.50 -6.15 -14.30
N ILE A 259 34.75 -6.31 -13.86
CA ILE A 259 35.33 -5.47 -12.82
C ILE A 259 36.72 -5.00 -13.21
N PHE A 260 36.95 -3.71 -13.07
CA PHE A 260 38.25 -3.09 -13.21
C PHE A 260 38.81 -2.81 -11.81
N ARG A 261 40.07 -3.18 -11.57
CA ARG A 261 40.78 -3.01 -10.30
C ARG A 261 42.12 -2.34 -10.51
N TYR A 262 42.45 -1.38 -9.67
CA TYR A 262 43.76 -0.76 -9.66
C TYR A 262 44.35 -0.70 -8.25
N LEU A 263 45.67 -0.59 -8.18
CA LEU A 263 46.39 -0.39 -6.92
C LEU A 263 46.56 1.10 -6.64
N GLN A 264 45.94 1.56 -5.55
CA GLN A 264 46.07 2.92 -5.06
C GLN A 264 47.18 3.00 -4.01
N PRO A 265 48.32 3.66 -4.30
CA PRO A 265 49.32 3.96 -3.27
C PRO A 265 48.76 4.95 -2.25
N LEU A 266 48.95 4.66 -0.97
CA LEU A 266 48.62 5.58 0.11
C LEU A 266 49.90 6.17 0.68
N ARG A 267 50.05 7.48 0.51
CA ARG A 267 51.18 8.25 1.03
C ARG A 267 50.77 8.91 2.33
N ARG A 268 51.65 8.81 3.35
CA ARG A 268 51.42 9.43 4.65
C ARG A 268 51.23 10.96 4.54
N PRO A 269 50.33 11.58 5.33
CA PRO A 269 50.16 13.03 5.32
C PRO A 269 51.23 13.84 6.09
N GLY A 270 52.21 13.22 6.77
CA GLY A 270 53.16 13.93 7.64
C GLY A 270 54.40 13.12 8.07
N PRO A 271 55.26 13.67 8.97
CA PRO A 271 56.53 13.08 9.38
C PRO A 271 56.34 12.00 10.48
N GLY A 272 55.73 10.86 10.13
CA GLY A 272 55.69 9.65 10.96
C GLY A 272 56.52 8.51 10.33
N PRO A 273 56.65 7.34 10.96
CA PRO A 273 57.25 6.16 10.31
C PRO A 273 56.55 5.79 8.99
N GLU A 274 57.28 5.21 8.03
CA GLU A 274 56.71 4.78 6.75
C GLU A 274 55.74 3.61 6.94
N TYR A 275 54.67 3.59 6.15
CA TYR A 275 53.83 2.40 6.08
C TYR A 275 54.64 1.28 5.42
N PRO A 276 54.57 0.04 5.92
CA PRO A 276 55.29 -1.06 5.32
C PRO A 276 54.79 -1.33 3.89
N PRO A 277 55.67 -1.65 2.93
CA PRO A 277 55.26 -1.94 1.57
C PRO A 277 54.44 -3.22 1.53
N VAL A 278 53.40 -3.24 0.69
CA VAL A 278 52.56 -4.43 0.51
C VAL A 278 53.07 -5.25 -0.67
N ARG A 279 53.33 -6.55 -0.47
CA ARG A 279 53.94 -7.46 -1.46
C ARG A 279 52.99 -8.52 -2.02
N SER A 280 51.86 -8.77 -1.37
CA SER A 280 50.84 -9.75 -1.79
C SER A 280 50.01 -9.31 -3.00
N PHE A 281 49.98 -8.01 -3.33
CA PHE A 281 49.32 -7.53 -4.54
C PHE A 281 50.20 -7.68 -5.77
N ARG A 282 49.59 -8.16 -6.86
CA ARG A 282 50.22 -8.20 -8.18
C ARG A 282 50.33 -6.80 -8.78
N ARG A 283 51.51 -6.48 -9.29
CA ARG A 283 51.85 -5.18 -9.88
C ARG A 283 51.85 -5.28 -11.41
N PRO A 284 51.63 -4.15 -12.12
CA PRO A 284 51.78 -4.11 -13.57
C PRO A 284 53.20 -4.51 -13.99
N GLY A 285 53.33 -5.55 -14.82
CA GLY A 285 54.62 -6.06 -15.28
C GLY A 285 55.20 -7.24 -14.49
N ASP A 286 54.60 -7.63 -13.36
CA ASP A 286 54.99 -8.87 -12.68
C ASP A 286 54.80 -10.07 -13.62
N PRO A 287 55.75 -11.03 -13.66
CA PRO A 287 55.56 -12.26 -14.40
C PRO A 287 54.26 -12.91 -13.97
N VAL A 288 53.46 -13.36 -14.92
CA VAL A 288 52.27 -14.15 -14.59
C VAL A 288 52.76 -15.53 -14.16
N ALA A 289 53.18 -15.67 -12.90
CA ALA A 289 53.51 -16.95 -12.32
C ALA A 289 52.20 -17.70 -12.09
N HIS A 290 51.66 -18.30 -13.15
CA HIS A 290 50.33 -18.90 -13.22
C HIS A 290 50.05 -20.00 -12.16
N ARG A 291 51.08 -20.43 -11.43
CA ARG A 291 51.08 -21.56 -10.50
C ARG A 291 51.50 -21.18 -9.08
N ASP A 292 51.92 -19.93 -8.84
CA ASP A 292 52.38 -19.55 -7.51
C ASP A 292 51.20 -19.25 -6.59
N VAL A 293 50.94 -20.19 -5.69
CA VAL A 293 49.85 -20.12 -4.72
C VAL A 293 50.07 -18.97 -3.71
N ARG A 294 51.32 -18.57 -3.45
CA ARG A 294 51.65 -17.46 -2.53
C ARG A 294 51.06 -16.14 -3.01
N GLN A 295 51.02 -15.94 -4.32
CA GLN A 295 50.50 -14.73 -4.95
C GLN A 295 48.97 -14.60 -4.84
N ARG A 296 48.30 -15.59 -4.24
CA ARG A 296 46.85 -15.64 -4.07
C ARG A 296 46.39 -15.09 -2.74
N LEU A 297 47.32 -14.68 -1.86
CA LEU A 297 47.03 -14.01 -0.58
C LEU A 297 46.12 -12.79 -0.75
N ALA A 298 46.22 -12.04 -1.85
CA ALA A 298 45.40 -10.85 -2.09
C ALA A 298 44.23 -11.06 -3.06
N GLU A 299 43.84 -12.30 -3.43
CA GLU A 299 42.71 -12.51 -4.34
C GLU A 299 41.37 -12.01 -3.75
N PRO A 300 40.42 -11.51 -4.54
CA PRO A 300 39.10 -11.14 -4.01
C PRO A 300 38.39 -12.35 -3.41
N VAL A 301 37.59 -12.16 -2.36
CA VAL A 301 36.76 -13.22 -1.77
C VAL A 301 35.47 -13.40 -2.59
N PRO A 302 35.24 -14.56 -3.24
CA PRO A 302 33.99 -14.88 -3.93
C PRO A 302 32.93 -15.38 -2.95
N ARG A 303 31.73 -14.82 -3.03
CA ARG A 303 30.55 -15.16 -2.21
C ARG A 303 29.29 -14.53 -2.82
N PHE A 304 28.12 -14.86 -2.29
CA PHE A 304 26.92 -14.05 -2.48
C PHE A 304 27.09 -12.71 -1.75
N ARG A 305 27.05 -11.61 -2.51
CA ARG A 305 27.25 -10.24 -2.01
C ARG A 305 25.95 -9.61 -1.53
N ASN A 306 24.84 -10.00 -2.16
CA ASN A 306 23.50 -9.62 -1.77
C ASN A 306 22.96 -10.62 -0.73
N ILE A 307 22.28 -10.11 0.28
CA ILE A 307 21.50 -10.92 1.23
C ILE A 307 20.39 -11.61 0.44
N VAL A 308 20.26 -12.93 0.53
CA VAL A 308 19.18 -13.65 -0.18
C VAL A 308 17.86 -13.36 0.51
N VAL A 309 16.97 -12.65 -0.18
CA VAL A 309 15.63 -12.28 0.30
C VAL A 309 14.61 -12.94 -0.60
N HIS A 310 13.66 -13.63 0.02
CA HIS A 310 12.47 -14.19 -0.61
C HIS A 310 11.28 -13.29 -0.28
N THR A 311 10.36 -13.12 -1.23
CA THR A 311 9.06 -12.48 -0.96
C THR A 311 8.01 -13.56 -1.01
N ASP A 312 7.37 -13.80 0.12
CA ASP A 312 6.19 -14.65 0.20
C ASP A 312 4.94 -13.78 0.05
N GLU A 313 3.96 -14.26 -0.71
CA GLU A 313 2.69 -13.59 -0.91
C GLU A 313 1.61 -14.58 -1.31
N THR A 314 0.42 -14.43 -0.73
CA THR A 314 -0.71 -15.32 -0.97
C THR A 314 -1.82 -14.59 -1.71
N ILE A 315 -2.49 -15.27 -2.64
CA ILE A 315 -3.70 -14.74 -3.29
C ILE A 315 -4.81 -14.60 -2.24
N ALA A 316 -5.46 -13.45 -2.20
CA ALA A 316 -6.59 -13.20 -1.32
C ALA A 316 -7.76 -14.11 -1.70
N LEU A 317 -8.28 -14.85 -0.73
CA LEU A 317 -9.47 -15.70 -0.87
C LEU A 317 -10.57 -15.17 0.04
N ALA A 318 -11.83 -15.28 -0.37
CA ALA A 318 -12.97 -14.83 0.45
C ALA A 318 -13.07 -15.56 1.81
N SER A 319 -12.59 -16.80 1.86
CA SER A 319 -12.43 -17.60 3.09
C SER A 319 -11.36 -18.68 2.88
N ALA A 320 -10.94 -19.36 3.94
CA ALA A 320 -9.95 -20.44 3.84
C ALA A 320 -10.43 -21.55 2.89
N GLY A 321 -9.78 -21.69 1.73
CA GLY A 321 -10.15 -22.63 0.66
C GLY A 321 -11.30 -22.16 -0.25
N GLY A 322 -11.76 -20.91 -0.10
CA GLY A 322 -12.77 -20.30 -0.95
C GLY A 322 -12.23 -19.76 -2.27
N SER A 323 -13.10 -19.07 -3.02
CA SER A 323 -12.74 -18.41 -4.29
C SER A 323 -11.78 -17.23 -4.06
N ALA A 324 -10.94 -16.96 -5.07
CA ALA A 324 -10.09 -15.78 -5.07
C ALA A 324 -10.94 -14.50 -5.11
N ILE A 325 -10.49 -13.48 -4.38
CA ILE A 325 -11.04 -12.14 -4.49
C ILE A 325 -10.46 -11.50 -5.74
N ASN A 326 -11.33 -11.26 -6.71
CA ASN A 326 -11.00 -10.58 -7.94
C ASN A 326 -11.37 -9.09 -7.84
N MET A 327 -10.59 -8.26 -8.53
CA MET A 327 -10.72 -6.82 -8.58
C MET A 327 -10.83 -6.40 -10.04
N LEU A 328 -11.89 -5.69 -10.40
CA LEU A 328 -12.01 -4.99 -11.68
C LEU A 328 -11.68 -3.53 -11.45
N HIS A 329 -10.61 -3.05 -12.05
CA HIS A 329 -10.14 -1.68 -11.88
C HIS A 329 -10.75 -0.74 -12.90
N ILE A 330 -11.19 0.42 -12.42
CA ILE A 330 -11.73 1.51 -13.24
C ILE A 330 -10.87 2.77 -13.08
N SER A 331 -10.72 3.51 -14.18
CA SER A 331 -9.99 4.77 -14.24
C SER A 331 -10.45 5.54 -15.47
N PRO A 332 -10.79 6.85 -15.42
CA PRO A 332 -11.42 7.58 -16.53
C PRO A 332 -10.64 7.58 -17.87
N ALA A 333 -9.33 7.34 -17.84
CA ALA A 333 -8.47 7.22 -19.02
C ALA A 333 -8.18 5.75 -19.43
N GLY A 334 -8.84 4.79 -18.79
CA GLY A 334 -8.72 3.37 -19.06
C GLY A 334 -9.34 2.98 -20.40
N THR A 335 -8.76 1.99 -21.05
CA THR A 335 -9.24 1.40 -22.32
C THR A 335 -8.98 -0.10 -22.36
N GLY A 336 -8.74 -0.69 -21.20
CA GLY A 336 -8.18 -2.04 -21.05
C GLY A 336 -9.22 -3.11 -20.75
N ASP A 337 -8.76 -4.09 -19.98
CA ASP A 337 -9.47 -5.33 -19.64
C ASP A 337 -9.92 -5.40 -18.18
N GLY A 338 -9.84 -4.30 -17.43
CA GLY A 338 -10.20 -4.26 -16.01
C GLY A 338 -9.09 -4.74 -15.07
N SER A 339 -7.93 -5.16 -15.56
CA SER A 339 -6.77 -5.43 -14.71
C SER A 339 -6.20 -4.15 -14.10
N PHE A 340 -5.39 -4.28 -13.03
CA PHE A 340 -4.76 -3.10 -12.42
C PHE A 340 -3.80 -2.35 -13.37
N ALA A 341 -3.17 -3.09 -14.28
CA ALA A 341 -2.26 -2.55 -15.29
C ALA A 341 -3.02 -1.93 -16.49
N SER A 342 -4.24 -2.36 -16.76
CA SER A 342 -5.06 -1.92 -17.89
C SER A 342 -6.54 -1.80 -17.47
N PRO A 343 -6.89 -0.78 -16.68
CA PRO A 343 -8.24 -0.61 -16.15
C PRO A 343 -9.27 -0.27 -17.25
N TYR A 344 -10.55 -0.48 -16.95
CA TYR A 344 -11.67 0.04 -17.74
C TYR A 344 -11.78 1.56 -17.66
N GLY A 345 -12.34 2.18 -18.69
CA GLY A 345 -12.52 3.63 -18.79
C GLY A 345 -13.72 4.13 -18.00
N THR A 346 -14.76 3.30 -17.89
CA THR A 346 -16.03 3.65 -17.26
C THR A 346 -16.46 2.61 -16.23
N ILE A 347 -17.38 3.01 -15.35
CA ILE A 347 -18.02 2.11 -14.39
C ILE A 347 -18.94 1.13 -15.14
N ALA A 348 -19.67 1.60 -16.16
CA ALA A 348 -20.54 0.77 -16.97
C ALA A 348 -19.80 -0.35 -17.73
N GLU A 349 -18.58 -0.10 -18.21
CA GLU A 349 -17.74 -1.14 -18.82
C GLU A 349 -17.38 -2.23 -17.82
N ALA A 350 -17.00 -1.86 -16.61
CA ALA A 350 -16.68 -2.82 -15.55
C ALA A 350 -17.91 -3.63 -15.11
N LEU A 351 -19.08 -2.99 -15.02
CA LEU A 351 -20.35 -3.65 -14.70
C LEU A 351 -20.82 -4.61 -15.81
N ALA A 352 -20.40 -4.40 -17.05
CA ALA A 352 -20.71 -5.29 -18.17
C ALA A 352 -19.76 -6.49 -18.26
N ASP A 353 -18.68 -6.53 -17.48
CA ASP A 353 -17.74 -7.64 -17.47
C ASP A 353 -18.36 -8.89 -16.82
N PRO A 354 -18.15 -10.11 -17.38
CA PRO A 354 -18.69 -11.34 -16.80
C PRO A 354 -18.23 -11.66 -15.37
N LEU A 355 -17.16 -11.02 -14.88
CA LEU A 355 -16.66 -11.18 -13.52
C LEU A 355 -17.27 -10.18 -12.52
N ALA A 356 -18.05 -9.19 -12.96
CA ALA A 356 -18.57 -8.10 -12.12
C ALA A 356 -19.26 -8.59 -10.85
N ASP A 357 -20.18 -9.55 -10.97
CA ASP A 357 -20.97 -10.10 -9.84
C ASP A 357 -20.12 -10.93 -8.85
N SER A 358 -18.88 -11.27 -9.22
CA SER A 358 -17.95 -12.07 -8.41
C SER A 358 -16.68 -11.30 -8.01
N SER A 359 -16.63 -10.02 -8.33
CA SER A 359 -15.45 -9.16 -8.16
C SER A 359 -15.82 -7.86 -7.47
N VAL A 360 -14.81 -7.22 -6.89
CA VAL A 360 -14.95 -5.83 -6.43
C VAL A 360 -14.54 -4.91 -7.57
N ILE A 361 -15.45 -4.04 -8.00
CA ILE A 361 -15.14 -2.96 -8.94
C ILE A 361 -14.50 -1.83 -8.14
N TYR A 362 -13.29 -1.41 -8.53
CA TYR A 362 -12.47 -0.52 -7.70
C TYR A 362 -11.84 0.64 -8.48
N ALA A 363 -12.22 1.87 -8.13
CA ALA A 363 -11.60 3.09 -8.62
C ALA A 363 -10.25 3.35 -7.94
N SER A 364 -9.25 2.54 -8.25
CA SER A 364 -7.93 2.52 -7.58
C SER A 364 -7.11 3.80 -7.74
N ARG A 365 -7.43 4.62 -8.75
CA ARG A 365 -6.70 5.86 -9.11
C ARG A 365 -7.56 7.12 -9.02
N GLY A 366 -8.83 6.97 -8.63
CA GLY A 366 -9.83 8.03 -8.63
C GLY A 366 -10.09 8.65 -10.00
N GLY A 367 -10.48 9.93 -10.00
CA GLY A 367 -10.84 10.69 -11.20
C GLY A 367 -12.35 10.93 -11.33
N THR A 368 -12.76 11.46 -12.49
CA THR A 368 -14.17 11.82 -12.80
C THR A 368 -14.70 10.91 -13.90
N PHE A 369 -15.80 10.21 -13.60
CA PHE A 369 -16.56 9.37 -14.52
C PHE A 369 -17.82 10.13 -14.95
N THR A 370 -17.92 10.52 -16.22
CA THR A 370 -19.10 11.23 -16.75
C THR A 370 -20.04 10.23 -17.42
N GLU A 371 -20.92 9.63 -16.64
CA GLU A 371 -21.84 8.58 -17.07
C GLU A 371 -22.99 8.43 -16.06
N ASN A 372 -24.10 7.85 -16.52
CA ASN A 372 -25.10 7.30 -15.60
C ASN A 372 -24.69 5.86 -15.25
N VAL A 373 -24.82 5.50 -13.98
CA VAL A 373 -24.44 4.18 -13.46
C VAL A 373 -25.69 3.44 -13.03
N VAL A 374 -25.84 2.19 -13.47
CA VAL A 374 -26.89 1.28 -13.01
C VAL A 374 -26.19 0.06 -12.44
N LEU A 375 -26.22 -0.08 -11.12
CA LEU A 375 -25.57 -1.21 -10.44
C LEU A 375 -26.28 -2.53 -10.79
N GLY A 376 -25.50 -3.60 -10.83
CA GLY A 376 -26.04 -4.96 -10.90
C GLY A 376 -26.36 -5.50 -9.51
N THR A 377 -27.17 -6.55 -9.44
CA THR A 377 -27.35 -7.31 -8.20
C THR A 377 -26.03 -7.89 -7.72
N ASP A 378 -25.82 -7.95 -6.39
CA ASP A 378 -24.59 -8.45 -5.76
C ASP A 378 -23.29 -7.68 -6.14
N THR A 379 -23.41 -6.50 -6.75
CA THR A 379 -22.24 -5.74 -7.19
C THR A 379 -21.65 -4.86 -6.08
N THR A 380 -20.32 -4.88 -5.96
CA THR A 380 -19.60 -4.02 -5.02
C THR A 380 -18.69 -3.05 -5.77
N VAL A 381 -18.99 -1.76 -5.67
CA VAL A 381 -18.25 -0.66 -6.31
C VAL A 381 -17.62 0.22 -5.24
N LEU A 382 -16.30 0.20 -5.14
CA LEU A 382 -15.53 0.93 -4.13
C LEU A 382 -14.58 1.93 -4.78
N SER A 383 -14.23 2.97 -4.03
CA SER A 383 -13.27 3.98 -4.45
C SER A 383 -12.03 4.00 -3.56
N ASN A 384 -10.92 4.56 -4.07
CA ASN A 384 -9.70 4.77 -3.30
C ASN A 384 -9.76 5.94 -2.29
N GLY A 385 -10.90 6.65 -2.21
CA GLY A 385 -11.09 7.83 -1.36
C GLY A 385 -10.96 7.50 0.13
N PRO A 386 -11.97 6.88 0.76
CA PRO A 386 -11.87 6.38 2.13
C PRO A 386 -10.98 5.12 2.21
N THR A 387 -10.61 4.71 3.42
CA THR A 387 -9.95 3.42 3.63
C THR A 387 -10.98 2.32 3.39
N GLN A 388 -10.68 1.43 2.44
CA GLN A 388 -11.57 0.33 2.06
C GLN A 388 -10.98 -0.99 2.54
N GLN A 389 -11.84 -1.91 2.96
CA GLN A 389 -11.42 -3.23 3.43
C GLN A 389 -12.25 -4.32 2.79
N VAL A 390 -11.63 -5.47 2.59
CA VAL A 390 -12.30 -6.70 2.15
C VAL A 390 -12.02 -7.81 3.16
N THR A 391 -13.02 -8.65 3.41
CA THR A 391 -12.84 -9.82 4.27
C THR A 391 -12.14 -10.90 3.48
N THR A 392 -11.06 -11.45 4.04
CA THR A 392 -10.28 -12.53 3.43
C THR A 392 -10.12 -13.72 4.37
N GLN A 393 -9.41 -14.77 3.94
CA GLN A 393 -9.01 -15.89 4.77
C GLN A 393 -8.19 -15.49 6.02
N PHE A 394 -7.66 -14.27 6.05
CA PHE A 394 -6.89 -13.70 7.17
C PHE A 394 -7.65 -12.59 7.92
N GLY A 395 -8.97 -12.46 7.73
CA GLY A 395 -9.79 -11.40 8.31
C GLY A 395 -9.87 -10.16 7.43
N LEU A 396 -10.20 -9.00 8.01
CA LEU A 396 -10.30 -7.75 7.26
C LEU A 396 -8.93 -7.29 6.78
N GLN A 397 -8.80 -7.12 5.46
CA GLN A 397 -7.59 -6.64 4.80
C GLN A 397 -7.88 -5.33 4.09
N THR A 398 -7.02 -4.33 4.32
CA THR A 398 -7.12 -3.04 3.65
C THR A 398 -6.76 -3.18 2.17
N LEU A 399 -7.59 -2.59 1.31
CA LEU A 399 -7.35 -2.55 -0.13
C LEU A 399 -6.14 -1.66 -0.45
N PRO A 400 -5.24 -2.10 -1.35
CA PRO A 400 -4.15 -1.26 -1.82
C PRO A 400 -4.67 0.07 -2.38
N LEU A 401 -3.92 1.15 -2.12
CA LEU A 401 -4.23 2.53 -2.54
C LEU A 401 -5.48 3.16 -1.92
N SER A 402 -6.25 2.45 -1.09
CA SER A 402 -7.40 3.04 -0.41
C SER A 402 -6.96 4.04 0.67
N GLY A 403 -7.84 4.96 1.04
CA GLY A 403 -7.54 6.04 1.97
C GLY A 403 -6.60 7.10 1.41
N SER A 404 -6.34 7.11 0.09
CA SER A 404 -5.39 8.03 -0.53
C SER A 404 -5.96 9.43 -0.75
N SER A 405 -7.30 9.57 -0.79
CA SER A 405 -7.97 10.84 -1.03
C SER A 405 -9.31 10.95 -0.29
N PRO A 406 -9.32 10.90 1.06
CA PRO A 406 -10.55 10.85 1.85
C PRO A 406 -11.40 12.12 1.74
N THR A 407 -10.82 13.25 1.32
CA THR A 407 -11.51 14.54 1.16
C THR A 407 -11.82 14.92 -0.28
N ALA A 408 -11.21 14.25 -1.27
CA ALA A 408 -11.44 14.44 -2.69
C ALA A 408 -11.77 13.08 -3.32
N LEU A 409 -13.01 12.66 -3.10
CA LEU A 409 -13.55 11.40 -3.60
C LEU A 409 -13.57 11.38 -5.14
N PRO A 410 -13.38 10.21 -5.77
CA PRO A 410 -13.67 10.03 -7.18
C PRO A 410 -15.11 10.44 -7.49
N GLN A 411 -15.31 11.07 -8.65
CA GLN A 411 -16.58 11.69 -9.01
C GLN A 411 -17.36 10.86 -10.03
N ILE A 412 -18.66 10.77 -9.85
CA ILE A 412 -19.63 10.31 -10.85
C ILE A 412 -20.47 11.52 -11.24
N VAL A 413 -20.40 11.94 -12.50
CA VAL A 413 -21.21 13.03 -13.05
C VAL A 413 -22.30 12.40 -13.89
N GLY A 414 -23.46 12.20 -13.26
CA GLY A 414 -24.61 11.45 -13.77
C GLY A 414 -25.37 10.77 -12.64
N ASP A 415 -26.52 10.20 -12.98
CA ASP A 415 -27.38 9.52 -12.01
C ASP A 415 -26.85 8.12 -11.68
N VAL A 416 -27.10 7.66 -10.45
CA VAL A 416 -26.78 6.33 -9.97
C VAL A 416 -28.06 5.60 -9.60
N ALA A 417 -28.30 4.42 -10.16
CA ALA A 417 -29.35 3.51 -9.74
C ALA A 417 -28.74 2.33 -8.97
N LEU A 418 -29.18 2.16 -7.72
CA LEU A 418 -28.84 1.03 -6.86
C LEU A 418 -29.61 -0.22 -7.30
N ALA A 419 -29.13 -1.39 -6.86
CA ALA A 419 -29.74 -2.69 -7.10
C ALA A 419 -29.74 -3.55 -5.83
N ASP A 420 -30.35 -4.73 -5.88
CA ASP A 420 -30.37 -5.66 -4.74
C ASP A 420 -28.94 -6.07 -4.35
N ASP A 421 -28.68 -6.10 -3.04
CA ASP A 421 -27.39 -6.53 -2.46
C ASP A 421 -26.18 -5.76 -3.03
N SER A 422 -26.41 -4.55 -3.57
CA SER A 422 -25.36 -3.71 -4.15
C SER A 422 -24.71 -2.82 -3.10
N THR A 423 -23.41 -2.55 -3.27
CA THR A 423 -22.65 -1.61 -2.44
C THR A 423 -21.97 -0.56 -3.31
N LEU A 424 -22.22 0.72 -3.01
CA LEU A 424 -21.45 1.85 -3.55
C LEU A 424 -20.81 2.64 -2.41
N SER A 425 -19.48 2.77 -2.43
CA SER A 425 -18.74 3.43 -1.36
C SER A 425 -17.60 4.32 -1.84
N GLY A 426 -17.49 5.51 -1.24
CA GLY A 426 -16.37 6.40 -1.47
C GLY A 426 -16.50 7.32 -2.67
N PHE A 427 -17.69 7.60 -3.20
CA PHE A 427 -17.85 8.42 -4.41
C PHE A 427 -18.51 9.77 -4.11
N GLN A 428 -18.18 10.77 -4.92
CA GLN A 428 -18.96 12.01 -5.00
C GLN A 428 -19.84 11.97 -6.25
N VAL A 429 -21.16 12.00 -6.07
CA VAL A 429 -22.16 11.97 -7.14
C VAL A 429 -22.65 13.39 -7.43
N THR A 430 -22.52 13.85 -8.68
CA THR A 430 -23.23 15.02 -9.23
C THR A 430 -24.43 14.49 -10.01
N GLY A 431 -25.56 14.33 -9.35
CA GLY A 431 -26.73 13.63 -9.87
C GLY A 431 -27.55 13.03 -8.75
N THR A 432 -28.52 12.20 -9.11
CA THR A 432 -29.41 11.53 -8.14
C THR A 432 -28.92 10.12 -7.85
N VAL A 433 -28.97 9.69 -6.59
CA VAL A 433 -28.85 8.28 -6.21
C VAL A 433 -30.26 7.73 -6.00
N SER A 434 -30.62 6.66 -6.71
CA SER A 434 -32.01 6.15 -6.73
C SER A 434 -32.09 4.64 -6.51
N GLY A 435 -33.22 4.18 -5.98
CA GLY A 435 -33.56 2.76 -5.85
C GLY A 435 -35.07 2.57 -5.94
N ASN A 436 -35.51 1.55 -6.67
CA ASN A 436 -36.94 1.21 -6.78
C ASN A 436 -37.12 -0.30 -6.65
N GLY A 437 -37.73 -0.73 -5.55
CA GLY A 437 -37.89 -2.14 -5.22
C GLY A 437 -36.58 -2.84 -4.89
N VAL A 438 -35.56 -2.11 -4.40
CA VAL A 438 -34.23 -2.69 -4.11
C VAL A 438 -34.15 -3.19 -2.68
N SER A 439 -33.42 -4.28 -2.45
CA SER A 439 -33.20 -4.88 -1.12
C SER A 439 -31.72 -4.84 -0.73
N ASN A 440 -31.42 -4.64 0.56
CA ASN A 440 -30.05 -4.65 1.10
C ASN A 440 -29.04 -3.72 0.37
N ALA A 441 -29.49 -2.63 -0.24
CA ALA A 441 -28.59 -1.71 -0.93
C ALA A 441 -27.76 -0.91 0.10
N VAL A 442 -26.47 -0.73 -0.15
CA VAL A 442 -25.56 0.01 0.75
C VAL A 442 -24.94 1.18 0.00
N PHE A 443 -25.16 2.39 0.51
CA PHE A 443 -24.50 3.60 0.02
C PHE A 443 -23.81 4.31 1.18
N THR A 444 -22.46 4.36 1.14
CA THR A 444 -21.68 4.81 2.30
C THR A 444 -20.45 5.64 1.94
N GLU A 445 -19.92 6.40 2.90
CA GLU A 445 -18.66 7.15 2.77
C GLU A 445 -18.63 8.06 1.53
N SER A 446 -19.77 8.61 1.18
CA SER A 446 -20.01 9.22 -0.13
C SER A 446 -20.59 10.63 -0.01
N ARG A 447 -20.56 11.36 -1.12
CA ARG A 447 -21.13 12.70 -1.21
C ARG A 447 -22.13 12.76 -2.35
N VAL A 448 -23.21 13.52 -2.16
CA VAL A 448 -24.12 13.90 -3.23
C VAL A 448 -24.22 15.42 -3.24
N HIS A 449 -24.11 16.03 -4.42
CA HIS A 449 -24.16 17.48 -4.57
C HIS A 449 -24.94 17.87 -5.81
N ASP A 450 -25.62 19.01 -5.74
CA ASP A 450 -26.32 19.64 -6.88
C ASP A 450 -27.30 18.69 -7.58
N ALA A 451 -27.98 17.82 -6.81
CA ALA A 451 -28.97 16.91 -7.36
C ALA A 451 -30.18 17.73 -7.84
N PRO A 452 -30.67 17.52 -9.08
CA PRO A 452 -31.76 18.34 -9.63
C PRO A 452 -33.11 18.12 -8.94
N GLY A 453 -33.27 17.03 -8.20
CA GLY A 453 -34.42 16.72 -7.35
C GLY A 453 -33.92 16.24 -5.98
N SER A 454 -34.51 15.17 -5.45
CA SER A 454 -34.01 14.59 -4.22
C SER A 454 -32.62 13.98 -4.44
N ALA A 455 -31.67 14.22 -3.53
CA ALA A 455 -30.30 13.71 -3.70
C ALA A 455 -30.24 12.18 -3.59
N ILE A 456 -31.01 11.61 -2.66
CA ILE A 456 -31.25 10.18 -2.56
C ILE A 456 -32.76 9.94 -2.64
N SER A 457 -33.22 9.06 -3.53
CA SER A 457 -34.64 8.72 -3.68
C SER A 457 -34.84 7.21 -3.71
N LEU A 458 -35.48 6.68 -2.66
CA LEU A 458 -35.76 5.26 -2.51
C LEU A 458 -37.26 5.02 -2.51
N VAL A 459 -37.72 4.12 -3.37
CA VAL A 459 -39.13 3.75 -3.49
C VAL A 459 -39.27 2.25 -3.24
N ALA A 460 -40.16 1.83 -2.34
CA ALA A 460 -40.40 0.41 -2.04
C ALA A 460 -39.11 -0.39 -1.73
N SER A 461 -38.11 0.23 -1.10
CA SER A 461 -36.74 -0.29 -1.02
C SER A 461 -36.28 -0.54 0.42
N GLN A 462 -35.17 -1.26 0.59
CA GLN A 462 -34.44 -1.44 1.83
C GLN A 462 -32.97 -1.05 1.63
N ALA A 463 -32.49 -0.07 2.38
CA ALA A 463 -31.12 0.42 2.24
C ALA A 463 -30.43 0.82 3.55
N THR A 464 -29.09 0.75 3.54
CA THR A 464 -28.23 1.37 4.55
C THR A 464 -27.51 2.57 3.94
N LEU A 465 -27.71 3.74 4.55
CA LEU A 465 -27.12 5.01 4.16
C LEU A 465 -26.23 5.51 5.29
N SER A 466 -24.90 5.56 5.09
CA SER A 466 -23.99 5.90 6.20
C SER A 466 -22.83 6.80 5.82
N ASN A 467 -22.44 7.70 6.72
CA ASN A 467 -21.30 8.60 6.54
C ASN A 467 -21.40 9.39 5.23
N LEU A 468 -22.55 10.05 5.03
CA LEU A 468 -22.87 10.78 3.81
C LEU A 468 -22.79 12.29 4.03
N THR A 469 -22.39 13.01 3.00
CA THR A 469 -22.57 14.47 2.92
C THR A 469 -23.42 14.81 1.72
N ILE A 470 -24.56 15.47 1.95
CA ILE A 470 -25.51 15.87 0.92
C ILE A 470 -25.57 17.39 0.90
N VAL A 471 -25.40 17.99 -0.27
CA VAL A 471 -25.36 19.45 -0.43
C VAL A 471 -26.26 19.88 -1.59
N ASP A 472 -27.07 20.90 -1.37
CA ASP A 472 -27.85 21.62 -2.40
C ASP A 472 -28.72 20.69 -3.28
N ALA A 473 -29.49 19.80 -2.63
CA ALA A 473 -30.52 19.02 -3.33
C ALA A 473 -31.70 19.92 -3.75
N GLY A 474 -32.23 19.71 -4.95
CA GLY A 474 -33.34 20.50 -5.50
C GLY A 474 -34.72 20.19 -4.89
N ALA A 475 -34.84 19.09 -4.14
CA ALA A 475 -36.01 18.73 -3.33
C ALA A 475 -35.55 18.24 -1.94
N ALA A 476 -35.74 16.96 -1.61
CA ALA A 476 -35.27 16.42 -0.33
C ALA A 476 -33.80 15.99 -0.37
N GLY A 477 -33.06 16.13 0.73
CA GLY A 477 -31.75 15.49 0.85
C GLY A 477 -31.88 13.96 0.72
N ILE A 478 -32.80 13.38 1.46
CA ILE A 478 -33.17 11.96 1.36
C ILE A 478 -34.69 11.85 1.26
N HIS A 479 -35.19 11.16 0.25
CA HIS A 479 -36.61 10.81 0.11
C HIS A 479 -36.80 9.29 0.19
N LEU A 480 -37.57 8.85 1.19
CA LEU A 480 -37.92 7.45 1.42
C LEU A 480 -39.42 7.28 1.22
N SER A 481 -39.82 6.76 0.06
CA SER A 481 -41.21 6.45 -0.26
C SER A 481 -41.46 4.95 -0.09
N ASP A 482 -42.33 4.60 0.84
CA ASP A 482 -42.65 3.23 1.28
C ASP A 482 -41.38 2.38 1.42
N SER A 483 -40.35 2.87 2.11
CA SER A 483 -39.03 2.20 2.16
C SER A 483 -38.57 1.97 3.60
N ASP A 484 -37.78 0.92 3.81
CA ASP A 484 -37.02 0.68 5.04
C ASP A 484 -35.61 1.27 4.89
N ALA A 485 -35.13 2.00 5.89
CA ALA A 485 -33.78 2.55 5.83
C ALA A 485 -33.13 2.69 7.20
N THR A 486 -31.82 2.43 7.23
CA THR A 486 -30.95 2.86 8.32
C THR A 486 -30.05 3.98 7.81
N VAL A 487 -30.16 5.16 8.41
CA VAL A 487 -29.43 6.38 8.06
C VAL A 487 -28.55 6.77 9.24
N THR A 488 -27.23 6.72 9.07
CA THR A 488 -26.30 6.95 10.19
C THR A 488 -25.16 7.90 9.81
N GLY A 489 -24.92 8.94 10.61
CA GLY A 489 -23.77 9.84 10.41
C GLY A 489 -23.88 10.65 9.12
N VAL A 490 -25.07 11.17 8.83
CA VAL A 490 -25.35 11.91 7.59
C VAL A 490 -25.42 13.41 7.89
N THR A 491 -24.76 14.21 7.05
CA THR A 491 -24.87 15.67 7.04
C THR A 491 -25.58 16.12 5.78
N ILE A 492 -26.64 16.90 5.92
CA ILE A 492 -27.43 17.48 4.84
C ILE A 492 -27.40 19.00 5.01
N THR A 493 -26.92 19.68 3.98
CA THR A 493 -26.96 21.14 3.89
C THR A 493 -27.75 21.51 2.64
N GLY A 494 -28.95 22.05 2.84
CA GLY A 494 -29.77 22.54 1.73
C GLY A 494 -29.33 23.90 1.22
N ASP A 495 -30.04 24.39 0.21
CA ASP A 495 -30.00 25.78 -0.21
C ASP A 495 -31.21 26.52 0.37
N ALA A 496 -30.95 27.45 1.30
CA ALA A 496 -31.99 28.25 1.96
C ALA A 496 -32.79 29.14 0.99
N ALA A 497 -32.34 29.30 -0.27
CA ALA A 497 -33.09 29.99 -1.32
C ALA A 497 -34.04 29.06 -2.11
N THR A 498 -33.83 27.74 -2.07
CA THR A 498 -34.64 26.76 -2.78
C THR A 498 -35.82 26.36 -1.90
N ALA A 499 -37.03 26.75 -2.31
CA ALA A 499 -38.27 26.52 -1.56
C ALA A 499 -38.76 25.06 -1.65
N GLY A 500 -39.35 24.55 -0.56
CA GLY A 500 -39.94 23.20 -0.51
C GLY A 500 -38.88 22.10 -0.40
N THR A 501 -37.77 22.38 0.28
CA THR A 501 -36.67 21.44 0.47
C THR A 501 -36.74 20.84 1.87
N ASP A 502 -36.69 19.51 1.93
CA ASP A 502 -36.59 18.74 3.17
C ASP A 502 -35.17 18.24 3.40
N GLY A 503 -34.77 18.07 4.66
CA GLY A 503 -33.59 17.28 4.97
C GLY A 503 -33.84 15.81 4.65
N VAL A 504 -34.81 15.22 5.35
CA VAL A 504 -35.28 13.85 5.13
C VAL A 504 -36.81 13.85 5.02
N LEU A 505 -37.34 13.37 3.91
CA LEU A 505 -38.77 13.14 3.69
C LEU A 505 -39.06 11.64 3.71
N VAL A 506 -39.98 11.21 4.55
CA VAL A 506 -40.45 9.82 4.62
C VAL A 506 -41.95 9.77 4.37
N ASP A 507 -42.35 9.06 3.32
CA ASP A 507 -43.74 8.78 3.02
C ASP A 507 -44.00 7.28 3.19
N THR A 508 -44.97 6.90 4.03
CA THR A 508 -45.39 5.49 4.17
C THR A 508 -46.80 5.30 3.64
N ASP A 509 -46.97 4.35 2.71
CA ASP A 509 -48.26 4.07 2.06
C ASP A 509 -48.84 2.74 2.57
N ALA A 510 -48.76 1.68 1.77
CA ALA A 510 -49.47 0.43 2.05
C ALA A 510 -48.70 -0.53 2.98
N THR A 511 -47.37 -0.45 3.00
CA THR A 511 -46.50 -1.41 3.68
C THR A 511 -46.03 -0.85 5.02
N SER A 512 -45.93 -1.68 6.04
CA SER A 512 -45.30 -1.23 7.29
C SER A 512 -43.80 -1.10 7.11
N ARG A 513 -43.23 0.02 7.54
CA ARG A 513 -41.82 0.37 7.31
C ARG A 513 -41.12 0.74 8.61
N THR A 514 -39.83 0.47 8.65
CA THR A 514 -38.94 0.84 9.75
C THR A 514 -37.85 1.78 9.26
N ILE A 515 -37.75 2.95 9.89
CA ILE A 515 -36.73 3.96 9.62
C ILE A 515 -35.91 4.22 10.88
N THR A 516 -34.59 4.19 10.74
CA THR A 516 -33.67 4.63 11.79
C THR A 516 -32.84 5.80 11.27
N LEU A 517 -32.87 6.93 11.96
CA LEU A 517 -32.07 8.11 11.72
C LEU A 517 -31.16 8.34 12.94
N GLU A 518 -29.85 8.17 12.78
CA GLU A 518 -28.89 8.30 13.87
C GLU A 518 -27.75 9.26 13.51
N ASN A 519 -27.40 10.18 14.41
CA ASN A 519 -26.33 11.17 14.19
C ASN A 519 -26.54 11.96 12.89
N LEU A 520 -27.76 12.46 12.69
CA LEU A 520 -28.16 13.24 11.53
C LEU A 520 -27.95 14.74 11.78
N SER A 521 -27.35 15.45 10.84
CA SER A 521 -27.19 16.91 10.90
C SER A 521 -27.82 17.55 9.68
N VAL A 522 -28.93 18.27 9.85
CA VAL A 522 -29.63 19.00 8.77
C VAL A 522 -29.53 20.50 9.00
N SER A 523 -29.18 21.26 7.97
CA SER A 523 -29.23 22.73 7.97
C SER A 523 -29.71 23.30 6.64
N ASP A 524 -30.15 24.55 6.67
CA ASP A 524 -30.44 25.38 5.49
C ASP A 524 -31.50 24.80 4.54
N VAL A 525 -32.41 23.97 5.05
CA VAL A 525 -33.59 23.47 4.33
C VAL A 525 -34.81 24.34 4.62
N THR A 526 -35.76 24.42 3.68
CA THR A 526 -36.84 25.42 3.74
C THR A 526 -38.18 24.89 4.21
N ASP A 527 -38.45 23.60 4.08
CA ASP A 527 -39.69 22.98 4.55
C ASP A 527 -39.46 22.27 5.89
N ALA A 528 -39.07 21.00 5.90
CA ALA A 528 -38.78 20.30 7.15
C ALA A 528 -37.32 19.85 7.30
N GLY A 529 -36.84 19.78 8.55
CA GLY A 529 -35.56 19.13 8.85
C GLY A 529 -35.68 17.61 8.64
N VAL A 530 -36.69 17.03 9.27
CA VAL A 530 -37.19 15.67 9.02
C VAL A 530 -38.72 15.76 8.94
N GLU A 531 -39.30 15.20 7.89
CA GLU A 531 -40.74 15.06 7.68
C GLU A 531 -41.12 13.57 7.61
N LEU A 532 -42.10 13.18 8.42
CA LEU A 532 -42.60 11.80 8.51
C LEU A 532 -44.11 11.79 8.24
N ASN A 533 -44.49 11.26 7.09
CA ASN A 533 -45.88 11.20 6.63
C ASN A 533 -46.36 9.76 6.56
N VAL A 534 -47.44 9.45 7.28
CA VAL A 534 -48.18 8.19 7.11
C VAL A 534 -49.41 8.45 6.27
N ASN A 535 -49.35 8.04 5.00
CA ASN A 535 -50.34 8.34 3.96
C ASN A 535 -51.33 7.20 3.70
N GLY A 536 -50.99 5.97 4.08
CA GLY A 536 -51.78 4.79 3.76
C GLY A 536 -52.15 3.91 4.95
N THR A 537 -52.12 2.60 4.75
CA THR A 537 -52.49 1.58 5.74
C THR A 537 -51.28 1.01 6.49
N GLY A 538 -50.07 1.27 6.01
CA GLY A 538 -48.84 0.77 6.58
C GLY A 538 -48.43 1.52 7.84
N THR A 539 -47.98 0.80 8.87
CA THR A 539 -47.42 1.42 10.07
C THR A 539 -46.00 1.91 9.79
N LEU A 540 -45.70 3.16 10.10
CA LEU A 540 -44.33 3.69 10.12
C LEU A 540 -43.76 3.57 11.53
N THR A 541 -42.68 2.81 11.69
CA THR A 541 -41.87 2.80 12.92
C THR A 541 -40.60 3.60 12.68
N ALA A 542 -40.49 4.78 13.28
CA ALA A 542 -39.37 5.69 13.10
C ALA A 542 -38.61 5.91 14.41
N SER A 543 -37.28 5.88 14.34
CA SER A 543 -36.41 6.25 15.47
C SER A 543 -35.41 7.33 15.05
N ILE A 544 -35.36 8.42 15.79
CA ILE A 544 -34.38 9.49 15.66
C ILE A 544 -33.52 9.52 16.93
N SER A 545 -32.21 9.36 16.78
CA SER A 545 -31.31 9.22 17.93
C SER A 545 -29.88 9.70 17.65
N GLY A 546 -29.00 9.56 18.64
CA GLY A 546 -27.61 10.00 18.56
C GLY A 546 -27.49 11.52 18.65
N SER A 547 -26.32 12.08 18.33
CA SER A 547 -26.08 13.53 18.35
C SER A 547 -26.74 14.20 17.14
N THR A 548 -28.08 14.21 17.09
CA THR A 548 -28.86 14.68 15.94
C THR A 548 -29.22 16.17 16.07
N THR A 549 -29.03 16.92 14.99
CA THR A 549 -29.37 18.35 14.90
C THR A 549 -30.22 18.63 13.67
N LEU A 550 -31.43 19.16 13.85
CA LEU A 550 -32.36 19.47 12.75
C LEU A 550 -32.63 20.97 12.70
N ALA A 551 -32.25 21.62 11.61
CA ALA A 551 -32.50 23.04 11.39
C ALA A 551 -33.22 23.30 10.06
N ALA A 552 -34.38 23.99 10.12
CA ALA A 552 -35.21 24.28 8.96
C ALA A 552 -35.85 25.68 9.03
N ALA A 553 -36.32 26.19 7.89
CA ALA A 553 -37.19 27.37 7.88
C ALA A 553 -38.63 27.03 8.30
N GLY A 554 -39.19 25.92 7.81
CA GLY A 554 -40.41 25.33 8.34
C GLY A 554 -40.15 24.48 9.59
N ASN A 555 -40.90 23.40 9.79
CA ASN A 555 -40.84 22.61 11.03
C ASN A 555 -39.52 21.84 11.10
N ALA A 556 -38.77 21.94 12.20
CA ALA A 556 -37.49 21.24 12.26
C ALA A 556 -37.67 19.71 12.36
N LEU A 557 -38.72 19.25 13.05
CA LEU A 557 -39.27 17.91 12.93
C LEU A 557 -40.78 18.04 12.68
N ASP A 558 -41.26 17.45 11.58
CA ASP A 558 -42.69 17.30 11.29
C ASP A 558 -43.03 15.82 11.24
N ALA A 559 -44.09 15.42 11.92
CA ALA A 559 -44.55 14.05 11.93
C ALA A 559 -46.07 14.01 11.95
N GLU A 560 -46.68 13.46 10.91
CA GLU A 560 -48.12 13.47 10.74
C GLU A 560 -48.71 12.16 10.22
N THR A 561 -49.93 11.89 10.63
CA THR A 561 -50.82 10.94 9.97
C THR A 561 -51.78 11.73 9.08
N THR A 562 -51.73 11.50 7.77
CA THR A 562 -52.42 12.39 6.83
C THR A 562 -53.88 12.00 6.59
N THR A 563 -54.65 12.90 5.99
CA THR A 563 -56.09 12.70 5.75
C THR A 563 -56.36 11.40 4.98
N GLY A 564 -57.14 10.50 5.60
CA GLY A 564 -57.52 9.22 4.99
C GLY A 564 -56.55 8.07 5.25
N SER A 565 -55.41 8.34 5.89
CA SER A 565 -54.50 7.33 6.42
C SER A 565 -55.19 6.47 7.50
N THR A 566 -54.83 5.20 7.58
CA THR A 566 -55.25 4.28 8.67
C THR A 566 -54.07 3.56 9.31
N GLY A 567 -52.86 3.80 8.81
CA GLY A 567 -51.63 3.30 9.39
C GLY A 567 -51.23 4.09 10.63
N ASP A 568 -50.51 3.42 11.53
CA ASP A 568 -49.98 4.06 12.74
C ASP A 568 -48.60 4.67 12.48
N LEU A 569 -48.27 5.74 13.21
CA LEU A 569 -46.93 6.28 13.34
C LEU A 569 -46.41 5.99 14.74
N LEU A 570 -45.39 5.14 14.85
CA LEU A 570 -44.66 4.85 16.08
C LEU A 570 -43.32 5.60 16.03
N LEU A 571 -43.15 6.62 16.85
CA LEU A 571 -42.00 7.52 16.80
C LEU A 571 -41.22 7.54 18.12
N SER A 572 -39.93 7.23 18.06
CA SER A 572 -38.99 7.47 19.16
C SER A 572 -38.03 8.58 18.78
N VAL A 573 -37.92 9.63 19.59
CA VAL A 573 -36.97 10.73 19.39
C VAL A 573 -36.08 10.84 20.61
N SER A 574 -34.77 10.82 20.44
CA SER A 574 -33.84 10.99 21.55
C SER A 574 -32.60 11.78 21.16
N SER A 575 -31.99 12.45 22.14
CA SER A 575 -30.73 13.20 21.98
C SER A 575 -30.76 14.19 20.79
N THR A 576 -31.94 14.72 20.46
CA THR A 576 -32.17 15.50 19.24
C THR A 576 -32.34 16.99 19.57
N SER A 577 -31.53 17.83 18.93
CA SER A 577 -31.63 19.29 19.01
C SER A 577 -32.28 19.85 17.76
N VAL A 578 -33.38 20.58 17.90
CA VAL A 578 -34.13 21.16 16.79
C VAL A 578 -34.11 22.69 16.82
N SER A 579 -34.13 23.32 15.64
CA SER A 579 -34.28 24.76 15.49
C SER A 579 -35.10 25.12 14.25
N SER A 580 -36.16 25.88 14.41
CA SER A 580 -36.94 26.43 13.30
C SER A 580 -36.87 27.96 13.29
N SER A 581 -36.72 28.55 12.10
CA SER A 581 -36.71 30.01 11.94
C SER A 581 -38.09 30.60 11.61
N GLY A 582 -39.04 29.81 11.10
CA GLY A 582 -40.34 30.28 10.61
C GLY A 582 -41.55 29.48 11.09
N ALA A 583 -41.36 28.33 11.74
CA ALA A 583 -42.43 27.44 12.17
C ALA A 583 -42.13 26.80 13.55
N ALA A 584 -42.65 25.59 13.80
CA ALA A 584 -42.50 24.91 15.07
C ALA A 584 -41.13 24.22 15.18
N GLY A 585 -40.62 24.06 16.39
CA GLY A 585 -39.46 23.20 16.62
C GLY A 585 -39.79 21.75 16.29
N MET A 586 -40.88 21.24 16.88
CA MET A 586 -41.47 19.96 16.53
C MET A 586 -42.97 20.11 16.36
N ARG A 587 -43.51 19.63 15.23
CA ARG A 587 -44.93 19.47 14.98
C ARG A 587 -45.23 17.96 14.94
N LEU A 588 -46.15 17.53 15.77
CA LEU A 588 -46.59 16.14 15.89
C LEU A 588 -48.12 16.14 15.74
N ASP A 589 -48.64 15.66 14.62
CA ASP A 589 -50.06 15.78 14.29
C ASP A 589 -50.70 14.44 13.91
N GLY A 590 -51.42 13.87 14.87
CA GLY A 590 -52.23 12.66 14.68
C GLY A 590 -53.69 12.94 14.35
N SER A 591 -54.09 14.20 14.12
CA SER A 591 -55.51 14.60 14.11
C SER A 591 -56.21 14.39 12.75
N ASP A 592 -55.45 14.40 11.65
CA ASP A 592 -55.99 14.28 10.29
C ASP A 592 -56.19 12.82 9.85
N GLY A 593 -55.42 11.89 10.42
CA GLY A 593 -55.45 10.47 10.09
C GLY A 593 -56.47 9.66 10.89
N GLY A 594 -56.83 8.47 10.38
CA GLY A 594 -57.62 7.47 11.09
C GLY A 594 -56.79 6.48 11.91
N GLY A 595 -55.47 6.44 11.72
CA GLY A 595 -54.51 5.72 12.55
C GLY A 595 -54.05 6.54 13.76
N THR A 596 -53.08 6.04 14.51
CA THR A 596 -52.55 6.72 15.71
C THR A 596 -51.14 7.26 15.51
N LEU A 597 -50.86 8.44 16.06
CA LEU A 597 -49.48 8.91 16.28
C LEU A 597 -49.09 8.62 17.74
N THR A 598 -48.13 7.73 17.93
CA THR A 598 -47.64 7.31 19.24
C THR A 598 -46.15 7.62 19.41
N ILE A 599 -45.81 8.39 20.43
CA ILE A 599 -44.45 8.61 20.88
C ILE A 599 -44.04 7.47 21.82
N THR A 600 -43.03 6.71 21.41
CA THR A 600 -42.53 5.54 22.16
C THR A 600 -41.24 5.83 22.95
N GLY A 601 -40.60 6.98 22.71
CA GLY A 601 -39.40 7.44 23.42
C GLY A 601 -39.14 8.93 23.18
N PHE A 602 -38.72 9.69 24.20
CA PHE A 602 -38.59 11.15 24.08
C PHE A 602 -37.45 11.80 24.90
N THR A 603 -36.35 11.08 25.18
CA THR A 603 -35.29 11.53 26.11
C THR A 603 -34.22 12.41 25.46
N GLY A 604 -33.71 13.41 26.18
CA GLY A 604 -32.55 14.22 25.80
C GLY A 604 -32.80 15.18 24.63
N ASN A 605 -34.04 15.61 24.43
CA ASN A 605 -34.43 16.45 23.30
C ASN A 605 -34.38 17.94 23.63
N GLY A 606 -34.07 18.78 22.65
CA GLY A 606 -33.96 20.23 22.85
C GLY A 606 -34.53 21.03 21.69
N VAL A 607 -35.44 21.97 21.96
CA VAL A 607 -35.80 23.02 21.01
C VAL A 607 -34.97 24.26 21.33
N THR A 608 -34.06 24.62 20.44
CA THR A 608 -33.13 25.75 20.66
C THR A 608 -33.70 27.09 20.18
N ALA A 609 -34.50 27.07 19.12
CA ALA A 609 -35.27 28.19 18.60
C ALA A 609 -36.51 27.66 17.84
N ALA A 610 -37.63 28.38 17.94
CA ALA A 610 -38.79 28.13 17.09
C ALA A 610 -39.61 29.42 16.90
N GLY A 611 -40.16 29.60 15.70
CA GLY A 611 -40.88 30.81 15.28
C GLY A 611 -42.34 30.85 15.70
N THR A 612 -43.02 29.70 15.72
CA THR A 612 -44.48 29.61 16.00
C THR A 612 -44.83 28.77 17.23
N GLY A 613 -43.91 27.93 17.72
CA GLY A 613 -44.09 27.13 18.94
C GLY A 613 -42.96 26.11 19.12
N GLY A 614 -42.68 25.70 20.35
CA GLY A 614 -41.58 24.77 20.64
C GLY A 614 -41.91 23.35 20.18
N ILE A 615 -42.77 22.67 20.94
CA ILE A 615 -43.32 21.36 20.61
C ILE A 615 -44.84 21.50 20.57
N LEU A 616 -45.43 21.24 19.41
CA LEU A 616 -46.86 21.29 19.17
C LEU A 616 -47.35 19.87 18.87
N ALA A 617 -48.11 19.29 19.79
CA ALA A 617 -48.65 17.94 19.64
C ALA A 617 -50.18 17.99 19.59
N ASP A 618 -50.76 17.53 18.48
CA ASP A 618 -52.21 17.38 18.31
C ASP A 618 -52.57 15.92 18.14
N THR A 619 -53.43 15.40 19.02
CA THR A 619 -53.94 14.01 18.95
C THR A 619 -52.79 12.98 18.98
N VAL A 620 -51.89 13.15 19.95
CA VAL A 620 -50.70 12.29 20.13
C VAL A 620 -50.81 11.45 21.40
N THR A 621 -50.47 10.16 21.29
CA THR A 621 -50.35 9.24 22.43
C THR A 621 -48.89 9.12 22.86
N PHE A 622 -48.61 9.13 24.15
CA PHE A 622 -47.29 8.80 24.69
C PHE A 622 -47.39 7.44 25.37
N ASP A 623 -46.77 6.42 24.79
CA ASP A 623 -46.75 5.05 25.28
C ASP A 623 -45.45 4.38 24.89
N SER A 624 -44.61 4.03 25.87
CA SER A 624 -43.29 3.43 25.61
C SER A 624 -43.38 2.02 25.04
N ASN A 625 -44.54 1.37 25.16
CA ASN A 625 -44.76 0.04 24.61
C ASN A 625 -46.21 -0.15 24.15
N PRO A 626 -46.55 0.32 22.93
CA PRO A 626 -47.89 0.24 22.37
C PRO A 626 -48.34 -1.20 22.05
N SER A 627 -47.49 -2.20 22.28
CA SER A 627 -47.85 -3.61 22.16
C SER A 627 -48.65 -4.15 23.36
N THR A 628 -48.70 -3.40 24.47
CA THR A 628 -49.48 -3.78 25.64
C THR A 628 -50.81 -3.04 25.71
N VAL A 629 -51.71 -3.55 26.55
CA VAL A 629 -53.07 -2.97 26.69
C VAL A 629 -53.07 -1.72 27.58
N ALA A 630 -52.03 -1.52 28.38
CA ALA A 630 -51.92 -0.39 29.30
C ALA A 630 -50.94 0.63 28.73
N ILE A 631 -51.29 1.91 28.82
CA ILE A 631 -50.36 2.99 28.46
C ILE A 631 -49.17 2.96 29.43
N GLU A 632 -47.97 2.71 28.91
CA GLU A 632 -46.73 2.69 29.67
C GLU A 632 -46.05 4.08 29.64
N SER A 633 -45.31 4.42 30.70
CA SER A 633 -44.67 5.74 30.81
C SER A 633 -43.55 5.93 29.78
N VAL A 634 -43.52 7.10 29.14
CA VAL A 634 -42.42 7.56 28.28
C VAL A 634 -41.50 8.47 29.08
N ASP A 635 -40.20 8.21 29.04
CA ASP A 635 -39.19 9.07 29.67
C ASP A 635 -38.87 10.29 28.78
N VAL A 636 -38.67 11.43 29.43
CA VAL A 636 -38.46 12.76 28.83
C VAL A 636 -37.27 13.47 29.48
N GLU A 637 -36.39 12.74 30.20
CA GLU A 637 -35.19 13.29 30.85
C GLU A 637 -34.46 14.29 29.93
N ASP A 638 -34.00 15.42 30.49
CA ASP A 638 -33.25 16.48 29.79
C ASP A 638 -33.96 17.18 28.60
N LEU A 639 -35.27 17.44 28.71
CA LEU A 639 -36.00 18.28 27.75
C LEU A 639 -35.74 19.80 27.97
N THR A 640 -35.27 20.48 26.93
CA THR A 640 -35.14 21.96 26.91
C THR A 640 -35.96 22.58 25.80
N ILE A 641 -36.65 23.69 26.08
CA ILE A 641 -37.47 24.38 25.06
C ILE A 641 -37.23 25.89 25.12
N SER A 642 -36.79 26.43 23.99
CA SER A 642 -36.62 27.84 23.70
C SER A 642 -37.39 28.17 22.41
N ALA A 643 -38.51 28.87 22.54
CA ALA A 643 -39.42 29.14 21.44
C ALA A 643 -40.13 30.50 21.60
N THR A 644 -40.56 31.06 20.48
CA THR A 644 -41.55 32.14 20.46
C THR A 644 -42.95 31.52 20.38
N GLY A 645 -43.86 31.91 21.28
CA GLY A 645 -45.19 31.30 21.38
C GLY A 645 -45.27 30.23 22.48
N ASP A 646 -46.11 29.21 22.28
CA ASP A 646 -46.25 28.11 23.23
C ASP A 646 -44.95 27.28 23.25
N GLY A 647 -44.38 27.05 24.44
CA GLY A 647 -43.22 26.18 24.58
C GLY A 647 -43.58 24.71 24.30
N LEU A 648 -44.57 24.20 25.02
CA LEU A 648 -45.18 22.89 24.78
C LEU A 648 -46.69 23.08 24.73
N GLN A 649 -47.32 22.64 23.64
CA GLN A 649 -48.77 22.61 23.49
C GLN A 649 -49.23 21.17 23.23
N LEU A 650 -50.18 20.70 24.03
CA LEU A 650 -50.82 19.39 23.87
C LEU A 650 -52.31 19.61 23.59
N LEU A 651 -52.76 19.23 22.40
CA LEU A 651 -54.15 19.29 21.98
C LEU A 651 -54.72 17.88 21.96
N SER A 652 -55.87 17.71 22.62
CA SER A 652 -56.64 16.48 22.58
C SER A 652 -57.75 16.60 21.53
N PRO A 653 -58.13 15.51 20.84
CA PRO A 653 -59.26 15.54 19.92
C PRO A 653 -60.52 16.02 20.66
N SER A 654 -61.20 17.02 20.10
CA SER A 654 -62.40 17.66 20.68
C SER A 654 -63.64 16.79 20.57
#